data_AF-A0A3B4ZUZ1-F1
#
_entry.id   AF-A0A3B4ZUZ1-F1
#
_cell.length_a   1.000
_cell.length_b   1.000
_cell.length_c   1.000
_cell.angle_alpha   90.00
_cell.angle_beta   90.00
_cell.angle_gamma   90.00
#
_symmetry.space_group_name_H-M   'P 1'
#
loop_
_entity.id
_entity.type
_entity.pdbx_description
1 polymer ?
#
loop_
_entity_poly.entity_id
_entity_poly.type
_entity_poly.pdbx_seq_one_letter_code
_entity_poly.pdbx_strand_id
1 'polypeptide(L)'
;MPYTPSGFFCDRLIRERERRDGEGSLNKPLRFNGQDFSNLRQECLQKKSLFEDDSFPATVESLGFKELGHKSNKVKNIVWKRPKEICENPQFIVGGASRTDICQGDLGDCWLLAAIACLTLNEKLLYRVVPQEQSFSEGYGGIFHFQFWRYGDWVDVVIDDRIPTFNNQLVFTKSAERNEFWSALLEKAYAKLHGSYEALKGGNTTEAMEDFTGGVTEFYEMKEAPKELYKIMKKALERGSLMGCSIDSLVPARFETRTVTGLVKGHAYSVTAVEEHKESKVRLVRLRNPWGQVEWNGPWSDNSKEWATLSKSEKEKLQHQSAEDGEFWMSFEDFKKNYTKIEICNLTPDALEDDKIHKWTVSVNEGRWVRGCSAGGCRNYPDTFWTNPQYRLRLLEEDDDPEDNEVGCTFVVALMQKNRRKERKMGANLFTIGFAIYEVSGSMHGNKQHMQKDFFLLNSSKARCKSYINLREVTQRFRLSPGEYVIVPSTYEPHQEGEFILRVFSEKRNTSDCYYILLPVIDPETSLQSANRVPVPPADKELNTEGFSLESCRSMIALMDMDGTGRLNLQEFRHLWNKIKQWQGIFQHYNADQSGSINSYEMRNAVNDAGFRLNNQLYDIITMRYANESMNIDFDSFISCLVRLEAMFRAFQAFDQDGDGTIRLSVLEVRQHNKKLTHKPQFTNLVLTHL
;
A
#
# COMPACT_ATOMS: atom_id res chain seq x y z
N MET A 1 -23.91 -12.49 -5.89
CA MET A 1 -22.66 -11.95 -6.50
C MET A 1 -21.90 -11.18 -5.44
N PRO A 2 -20.73 -11.64 -4.97
CA PRO A 2 -19.89 -10.83 -4.10
C PRO A 2 -19.30 -9.67 -4.92
N TYR A 3 -19.22 -8.53 -4.26
CA TYR A 3 -18.86 -7.22 -4.80
C TYR A 3 -17.47 -7.21 -5.47
N THR A 4 -17.44 -6.99 -6.79
CA THR A 4 -16.30 -6.34 -7.44
C THR A 4 -16.54 -4.83 -7.41
N PRO A 5 -15.55 -4.00 -7.02
CA PRO A 5 -15.48 -2.66 -7.57
C PRO A 5 -15.24 -2.84 -9.09
N SER A 6 -16.18 -2.38 -9.91
CA SER A 6 -16.00 -2.31 -11.36
C SER A 6 -14.67 -1.61 -11.71
N GLY A 7 -13.84 -2.21 -12.57
CA GLY A 7 -12.68 -1.52 -13.18
C GLY A 7 -11.29 -2.00 -12.74
N PHE A 8 -11.13 -2.63 -11.57
CA PHE A 8 -9.80 -2.85 -10.94
C PHE A 8 -8.66 -3.31 -11.86
N PHE A 9 -8.86 -4.36 -12.66
CA PHE A 9 -7.80 -4.89 -13.55
C PHE A 9 -7.48 -3.95 -14.71
N CYS A 10 -8.50 -3.30 -15.27
CA CYS A 10 -8.31 -2.28 -16.30
C CYS A 10 -7.64 -1.04 -15.70
N ASP A 11 -8.08 -0.60 -14.52
CA ASP A 11 -7.53 0.56 -13.81
C ASP A 11 -6.05 0.35 -13.48
N ARG A 12 -5.64 -0.85 -13.08
CA ARG A 12 -4.22 -1.18 -12.86
C ARG A 12 -3.40 -1.09 -14.16
N LEU A 13 -3.87 -1.68 -15.26
CA LEU A 13 -3.14 -1.62 -16.54
C LEU A 13 -3.05 -0.19 -17.08
N ILE A 14 -4.11 0.60 -16.91
CA ILE A 14 -4.12 2.04 -17.21
C ILE A 14 -3.09 2.74 -16.32
N ARG A 15 -3.11 2.50 -15.01
CA ARG A 15 -2.16 3.09 -14.06
C ARG A 15 -0.71 2.74 -14.36
N GLU A 16 -0.42 1.48 -14.71
CA GLU A 16 0.94 1.05 -15.11
C GLU A 16 1.42 1.80 -16.36
N ARG A 17 0.54 2.06 -17.34
CA ARG A 17 0.87 2.90 -18.51
C ARG A 17 1.08 4.36 -18.13
N GLU A 18 0.16 4.92 -17.35
CA GLU A 18 0.25 6.29 -16.86
C GLU A 18 1.54 6.56 -16.06
N ARG A 19 1.98 5.61 -15.23
CA ARG A 19 3.28 5.68 -14.53
C ARG A 19 4.46 5.76 -15.49
N ARG A 20 4.42 5.01 -16.61
CA ARG A 20 5.45 5.09 -17.67
C ARG A 20 5.46 6.45 -18.36
N ASP A 21 4.29 7.10 -18.43
CA ASP A 21 4.13 8.46 -18.95
C ASP A 21 4.40 9.55 -17.89
N GLY A 22 4.86 9.15 -16.70
CA GLY A 22 5.26 10.04 -15.60
C GLY A 22 4.13 10.50 -14.68
N GLU A 23 2.88 10.06 -14.87
CA GLU A 23 1.78 10.36 -13.94
C GLU A 23 2.05 9.75 -12.56
N GLY A 24 1.73 10.49 -11.50
CA GLY A 24 2.04 10.13 -10.11
C GLY A 24 3.52 10.28 -9.74
N SER A 25 4.36 10.78 -10.65
CA SER A 25 5.71 11.22 -10.31
C SER A 25 5.68 12.54 -9.55
N LEU A 26 6.87 12.96 -9.10
CA LEU A 26 7.04 14.24 -8.44
C LEU A 26 6.58 15.41 -9.31
N ASN A 27 6.90 15.39 -10.60
CA ASN A 27 6.63 16.51 -11.51
C ASN A 27 5.20 16.50 -12.07
N LYS A 28 4.48 15.39 -11.88
CA LYS A 28 3.12 15.21 -12.41
C LYS A 28 2.27 14.40 -11.42
N PRO A 29 1.94 14.98 -10.25
CA PRO A 29 1.17 14.29 -9.23
C PRO A 29 -0.26 14.00 -9.72
N LEU A 30 -0.84 12.90 -9.25
CA LEU A 30 -2.22 12.54 -9.54
C LEU A 30 -3.18 13.52 -8.88
N ARG A 31 -4.25 13.88 -9.58
CA ARG A 31 -5.29 14.77 -9.06
C ARG A 31 -6.27 14.01 -8.18
N PHE A 32 -6.28 14.28 -6.88
CA PHE A 32 -7.24 13.65 -5.97
C PHE A 32 -8.68 14.05 -6.33
N ASN A 33 -9.57 13.06 -6.45
CA ASN A 33 -10.96 13.24 -6.92
C ASN A 33 -11.08 14.00 -8.26
N GLY A 34 -10.04 13.99 -9.10
CA GLY A 34 -10.03 14.69 -10.38
C GLY A 34 -9.99 16.22 -10.28
N GLN A 35 -9.74 16.78 -9.09
CA GLN A 35 -9.68 18.23 -8.88
C GLN A 35 -8.31 18.80 -9.31
N ASP A 36 -8.32 19.88 -10.10
CA ASP A 36 -7.10 20.60 -10.51
C ASP A 36 -7.05 21.97 -9.81
N PHE A 37 -6.03 22.19 -8.99
CA PHE A 37 -5.87 23.42 -8.21
C PHE A 37 -5.88 24.68 -9.08
N SER A 38 -5.11 24.68 -10.18
CA SER A 38 -4.93 25.87 -11.03
C SER A 38 -6.24 26.26 -11.73
N ASN A 39 -6.95 25.28 -12.29
CA ASN A 39 -8.22 25.50 -12.96
C ASN A 39 -9.30 25.96 -11.99
N LEU A 40 -9.44 25.30 -10.84
CA LEU A 40 -10.45 25.64 -9.83
C LEU A 40 -10.19 27.02 -9.21
N ARG A 41 -8.92 27.36 -8.94
CA ARG A 41 -8.53 28.69 -8.47
C ARG A 41 -8.88 29.76 -9.50
N GLN A 42 -8.53 29.54 -10.77
CA GLN A 42 -8.84 30.48 -11.85
C GLN A 42 -10.35 30.68 -12.02
N GLU A 43 -11.14 29.61 -11.95
CA GLU A 43 -12.60 29.66 -12.01
C GLU A 43 -13.18 30.50 -10.86
N CYS A 44 -12.71 30.28 -9.62
CA CYS A 44 -13.14 31.05 -8.45
C CYS A 44 -12.79 32.54 -8.60
N LEU A 45 -11.59 32.86 -9.06
CA LEU A 45 -11.16 34.24 -9.31
C LEU A 45 -12.00 34.93 -10.40
N GLN A 46 -12.32 34.22 -11.49
CA GLN A 46 -13.19 34.73 -12.56
C GLN A 46 -14.62 34.99 -12.07
N LYS A 47 -15.18 34.06 -11.30
CA LYS A 47 -16.53 34.18 -10.73
C LYS A 47 -16.61 35.14 -9.54
N LYS A 48 -15.47 35.57 -8.99
CA LYS A 48 -15.37 36.34 -7.74
C LYS A 48 -16.05 35.63 -6.56
N SER A 49 -15.95 34.30 -6.53
CA SER A 49 -16.46 33.45 -5.47
C SER A 49 -15.31 32.76 -4.74
N LEU A 50 -15.58 32.29 -3.53
CA LEU A 50 -14.63 31.44 -2.81
C LEU A 50 -14.93 29.97 -3.10
N PHE A 51 -13.88 29.16 -3.21
CA PHE A 51 -14.01 27.73 -3.45
C PHE A 51 -14.76 27.05 -2.31
N GLU A 52 -15.66 26.15 -2.67
CA GLU A 52 -16.35 25.26 -1.76
C GLU A 52 -16.11 23.84 -2.23
N ASP A 53 -15.49 23.02 -1.39
CA ASP A 53 -15.07 21.68 -1.77
C ASP A 53 -16.21 20.68 -1.63
N ASP A 54 -16.88 20.38 -2.75
CA ASP A 54 -17.96 19.38 -2.80
C ASP A 54 -17.50 17.97 -2.43
N SER A 55 -16.20 17.68 -2.56
CA SER A 55 -15.64 16.36 -2.25
C SER A 55 -15.23 16.19 -0.79
N PHE A 56 -15.18 17.29 -0.03
CA PHE A 56 -14.96 17.32 1.42
C PHE A 56 -15.73 18.47 2.07
N PRO A 57 -17.08 18.37 2.08
CA PRO A 57 -17.93 19.50 2.42
C PRO A 57 -17.80 19.88 3.89
N ALA A 58 -18.04 21.16 4.21
CA ALA A 58 -18.00 21.72 5.56
C ALA A 58 -19.19 21.26 6.43
N THR A 59 -19.23 19.95 6.71
CA THR A 59 -20.34 19.22 7.35
C THR A 59 -19.80 18.25 8.39
N VAL A 60 -20.69 17.63 9.16
CA VAL A 60 -20.30 16.71 10.24
C VAL A 60 -19.70 15.41 9.67
N GLU A 61 -20.07 15.02 8.46
CA GLU A 61 -19.52 13.86 7.74
C GLU A 61 -18.00 13.97 7.54
N SER A 62 -17.50 15.19 7.29
CA SER A 62 -16.07 15.48 7.16
C SER A 62 -15.36 15.49 8.51
N LEU A 63 -16.08 15.71 9.62
CA LEU A 63 -15.52 15.58 10.97
C LEU A 63 -15.38 14.12 11.37
N GLY A 64 -16.39 13.29 11.11
CA GLY A 64 -16.32 11.87 11.46
C GLY A 64 -17.63 11.10 11.36
N PHE A 65 -17.62 9.92 11.97
CA PHE A 65 -18.66 8.90 11.81
C PHE A 65 -19.09 8.25 13.14
N LYS A 66 -18.33 8.41 14.23
CA LYS A 66 -18.64 7.83 15.54
C LYS A 66 -18.47 8.84 16.67
N GLU A 67 -17.26 9.12 17.11
CA GLU A 67 -16.96 10.10 18.16
C GLU A 67 -17.10 11.54 17.67
N LEU A 68 -16.88 11.78 16.37
CA LEU A 68 -17.09 13.06 15.71
C LEU A 68 -18.21 12.99 14.66
N GLY A 69 -19.11 12.00 14.78
CA GLY A 69 -20.28 11.89 13.91
C GLY A 69 -21.51 12.64 14.43
N HIS A 70 -22.60 12.65 13.65
CA HIS A 70 -23.87 13.35 13.91
C HIS A 70 -24.49 13.15 15.29
N LYS A 71 -24.28 11.99 15.90
CA LYS A 71 -24.85 11.65 17.21
C LYS A 71 -24.00 12.14 18.39
N SER A 72 -22.80 12.68 18.12
CA SER A 72 -21.87 13.11 19.15
C SER A 72 -22.18 14.52 19.65
N ASN A 73 -22.14 14.71 20.98
CA ASN A 73 -22.22 16.04 21.56
C ASN A 73 -20.98 16.89 21.28
N LYS A 74 -19.84 16.26 20.91
CA LYS A 74 -18.58 16.96 20.64
C LYS A 74 -18.66 17.88 19.42
N VAL A 75 -19.54 17.59 18.47
CA VAL A 75 -19.62 18.34 17.19
C VAL A 75 -20.74 19.38 17.14
N LYS A 76 -21.65 19.41 18.12
CA LYS A 76 -22.86 20.25 18.08
C LYS A 76 -22.60 21.74 17.94
N ASN A 77 -21.50 22.22 18.50
CA ASN A 77 -21.14 23.64 18.52
C ASN A 77 -19.97 23.96 17.57
N ILE A 78 -19.55 22.98 16.74
CA ILE A 78 -18.49 23.20 15.78
C ILE A 78 -19.07 23.97 14.59
N VAL A 79 -18.42 25.08 14.24
CA VAL A 79 -18.75 25.91 13.08
C VAL A 79 -17.54 25.96 12.17
N TRP A 80 -17.75 25.70 10.89
CA TRP A 80 -16.70 25.83 9.88
C TRP A 80 -16.52 27.30 9.50
N LYS A 81 -15.30 27.82 9.64
CA LYS A 81 -14.97 29.21 9.34
C LYS A 81 -13.69 29.30 8.53
N ARG A 82 -13.58 30.29 7.66
CA ARG A 82 -12.35 30.62 6.95
C ARG A 82 -11.42 31.46 7.85
N PRO A 83 -10.10 31.40 7.66
CA PRO A 83 -9.13 32.23 8.39
C PRO A 83 -9.47 33.72 8.40
N LYS A 84 -9.99 34.28 7.29
CA LYS A 84 -10.43 35.68 7.20
C LYS A 84 -11.64 36.04 8.08
N GLU A 85 -12.37 35.05 8.58
CA GLU A 85 -13.49 35.24 9.52
C GLU A 85 -13.04 35.12 10.99
N ILE A 86 -11.79 34.69 11.22
CA ILE A 86 -11.23 34.38 12.54
C ILE A 86 -10.14 35.40 12.92
N CYS A 87 -9.33 35.80 11.94
CA CYS A 87 -8.18 36.69 12.10
C CYS A 87 -8.22 37.81 11.04
N GLU A 88 -7.84 39.04 11.40
CA GLU A 88 -7.84 40.19 10.48
C GLU A 88 -6.79 40.07 9.36
N ASN A 89 -5.62 39.50 9.66
CA ASN A 89 -4.51 39.37 8.71
C ASN A 89 -3.97 37.92 8.67
N PRO A 90 -4.77 36.97 8.14
CA PRO A 90 -4.34 35.58 8.06
C PRO A 90 -3.18 35.46 7.07
N GLN A 91 -2.20 34.66 7.44
CA GLN A 91 -1.01 34.32 6.69
C GLN A 91 -0.96 32.82 6.51
N PHE A 92 -0.46 32.38 5.36
CA PHE A 92 -0.27 30.95 5.12
C PHE A 92 0.87 30.45 6.00
N ILE A 93 2.04 31.05 5.86
CA ILE A 93 3.25 30.81 6.65
C ILE A 93 3.79 32.16 7.16
N VAL A 94 4.25 32.23 8.41
CA VAL A 94 4.83 33.42 9.06
C VAL A 94 6.26 33.13 9.49
N GLY A 95 7.24 33.87 8.96
CA GLY A 95 8.64 33.71 9.39
C GLY A 95 9.32 32.41 8.96
N GLY A 96 8.70 31.65 8.05
CA GLY A 96 9.14 30.32 7.62
C GLY A 96 8.44 29.23 8.45
N ALA A 97 8.12 28.11 7.80
CA ALA A 97 7.36 27.06 8.47
C ALA A 97 8.25 26.29 9.45
N SER A 98 7.88 26.35 10.72
CA SER A 98 8.63 25.86 11.86
C SER A 98 7.83 24.78 12.60
N ARG A 99 8.56 23.93 13.32
CA ARG A 99 7.94 22.93 14.20
C ARG A 99 7.02 23.57 15.26
N THR A 100 7.30 24.79 15.69
CA THR A 100 6.47 25.57 16.64
C THR A 100 5.06 25.88 16.11
N ASP A 101 4.84 25.77 14.81
CA ASP A 101 3.56 26.06 14.16
C ASP A 101 2.58 24.89 14.28
N ILE A 102 3.02 23.81 14.93
CA ILE A 102 2.26 22.57 15.11
C ILE A 102 2.00 22.37 16.60
N CYS A 103 0.79 22.73 17.02
CA CYS A 103 0.24 22.46 18.33
C CYS A 103 -1.06 21.66 18.18
N GLN A 104 -1.10 20.47 18.77
CA GLN A 104 -2.26 19.58 18.74
C GLN A 104 -3.51 20.22 19.36
N GLY A 105 -4.64 20.03 18.70
CA GLY A 105 -5.96 20.33 19.24
C GLY A 105 -6.64 19.12 19.90
N ASP A 106 -7.95 19.05 19.79
CA ASP A 106 -8.78 18.03 20.46
C ASP A 106 -8.86 16.68 19.72
N LEU A 107 -8.03 16.46 18.69
CA LEU A 107 -7.96 15.22 17.93
C LEU A 107 -6.77 14.36 18.40
N GLY A 108 -6.97 13.04 18.47
CA GLY A 108 -5.94 12.08 18.88
C GLY A 108 -5.02 11.65 17.74
N ASP A 109 -4.42 12.61 17.04
CA ASP A 109 -3.57 12.42 15.86
C ASP A 109 -2.14 12.94 16.07
N CYS A 110 -1.65 12.91 17.31
CA CYS A 110 -0.26 13.22 17.68
C CYS A 110 0.80 12.61 16.76
N TRP A 111 0.56 11.39 16.26
CA TRP A 111 1.42 10.70 15.30
C TRP A 111 1.60 11.47 13.98
N LEU A 112 0.55 12.12 13.49
CA LEU A 112 0.60 12.96 12.29
C LEU A 112 1.37 14.23 12.60
N LEU A 113 1.06 14.88 13.72
CA LEU A 113 1.66 16.17 14.08
C LEU A 113 3.14 16.07 14.41
N ALA A 114 3.57 14.98 15.04
CA ALA A 114 4.98 14.67 15.22
C ALA A 114 5.70 14.51 13.86
N ALA A 115 5.07 13.85 12.88
CA ALA A 115 5.64 13.76 11.53
C ALA A 115 5.70 15.13 10.82
N ILE A 116 4.69 15.99 10.97
CA ILE A 116 4.71 17.35 10.41
C ILE A 116 5.83 18.18 11.06
N ALA A 117 6.03 18.07 12.37
CA ALA A 117 7.14 18.73 13.05
C ALA A 117 8.51 18.25 12.53
N CYS A 118 8.69 16.94 12.29
CA CYS A 118 9.90 16.44 11.62
C CYS A 118 10.07 17.00 10.21
N LEU A 119 8.98 17.15 9.45
CA LEU A 119 9.00 17.65 8.07
C LEU A 119 9.60 19.06 7.98
N THR A 120 9.33 19.93 8.96
CA THR A 120 9.90 21.29 9.02
C THR A 120 11.42 21.34 9.17
N LEU A 121 12.07 20.23 9.57
CA LEU A 121 13.53 20.16 9.68
C LEU A 121 14.20 20.06 8.29
N ASN A 122 13.44 19.76 7.24
CA ASN A 122 13.93 19.65 5.88
C ASN A 122 13.05 20.48 4.93
N GLU A 123 13.46 21.72 4.68
CA GLU A 123 12.73 22.67 3.83
C GLU A 123 12.40 22.11 2.43
N LYS A 124 13.33 21.36 1.81
CA LYS A 124 13.08 20.78 0.48
C LYS A 124 11.90 19.81 0.50
N LEU A 125 11.82 18.95 1.50
CA LEU A 125 10.70 18.01 1.68
C LEU A 125 9.43 18.72 2.14
N LEU A 126 9.55 19.73 3.00
CA LEU A 126 8.41 20.52 3.44
C LEU A 126 7.72 21.17 2.25
N TYR A 127 8.46 21.89 1.41
CA TYR A 127 7.89 22.59 0.26
C TYR A 127 7.46 21.66 -0.87
N ARG A 128 7.86 20.39 -0.79
CA ARG A 128 7.31 19.33 -1.62
C ARG A 128 5.89 18.97 -1.22
N VAL A 129 5.60 18.90 0.08
CA VAL A 129 4.26 18.61 0.63
C VAL A 129 3.38 19.87 0.68
N VAL A 130 3.99 21.02 0.96
CA VAL A 130 3.35 22.33 1.18
C VAL A 130 3.89 23.33 0.13
N PRO A 131 3.29 23.40 -1.07
CA PRO A 131 3.70 24.33 -2.12
C PRO A 131 3.70 25.79 -1.63
N GLN A 132 4.77 26.54 -1.93
CA GLN A 132 5.06 27.87 -1.37
C GLN A 132 4.24 29.01 -1.97
N GLU A 133 3.68 28.83 -3.16
CA GLU A 133 2.98 29.86 -3.95
C GLU A 133 1.59 30.25 -3.40
N GLN A 134 1.24 29.71 -2.23
CA GLN A 134 -0.08 29.81 -1.62
C GLN A 134 -0.14 31.01 -0.67
N SER A 135 -1.23 31.79 -0.73
CA SER A 135 -1.38 32.99 0.08
C SER A 135 -2.85 33.37 0.33
N PHE A 136 -3.11 34.04 1.45
CA PHE A 136 -4.39 34.67 1.74
C PHE A 136 -4.54 36.06 1.14
N SER A 137 -3.45 36.66 0.64
CA SER A 137 -3.47 37.99 0.02
C SER A 137 -3.57 37.89 -1.52
N GLU A 138 -2.50 37.46 -2.18
CA GLU A 138 -2.40 37.46 -3.63
C GLU A 138 -3.12 36.27 -4.29
N GLY A 139 -4.02 36.57 -5.24
CA GLY A 139 -4.77 35.57 -5.99
C GLY A 139 -5.58 34.62 -5.10
N TYR A 140 -6.09 35.12 -3.97
CA TYR A 140 -6.89 34.36 -3.01
C TYR A 140 -8.26 33.99 -3.58
N GLY A 141 -8.51 32.69 -3.70
CA GLY A 141 -9.80 32.10 -4.08
C GLY A 141 -10.44 31.22 -3.00
N GLY A 142 -9.95 31.28 -1.76
CA GLY A 142 -10.39 30.37 -0.68
C GLY A 142 -10.06 28.90 -0.93
N ILE A 143 -8.98 28.64 -1.68
CA ILE A 143 -8.54 27.32 -2.18
C ILE A 143 -7.04 27.15 -1.94
N PHE A 144 -6.63 25.97 -1.50
CA PHE A 144 -5.25 25.56 -1.20
C PHE A 144 -5.04 24.12 -1.68
N HIS A 145 -3.78 23.68 -1.77
CA HIS A 145 -3.45 22.30 -2.11
C HIS A 145 -2.16 21.83 -1.43
N PHE A 146 -2.07 20.51 -1.30
CA PHE A 146 -0.97 19.80 -0.65
C PHE A 146 -0.67 18.50 -1.39
N GLN A 147 0.57 18.03 -1.30
CA GLN A 147 0.99 16.82 -1.99
C GLN A 147 1.38 15.73 -1.01
N PHE A 148 0.82 14.54 -1.22
CA PHE A 148 1.11 13.37 -0.40
C PHE A 148 1.53 12.20 -1.27
N TRP A 149 2.52 11.45 -0.81
CA TRP A 149 2.83 10.15 -1.36
C TRP A 149 1.79 9.13 -0.92
N ARG A 150 1.28 8.35 -1.88
CA ARG A 150 0.25 7.33 -1.67
C ARG A 150 0.55 6.12 -2.53
N TYR A 151 1.00 5.05 -1.87
CA TYR A 151 1.14 3.72 -2.46
C TYR A 151 1.96 3.70 -3.76
N GLY A 152 3.03 4.49 -3.81
CA GLY A 152 3.93 4.59 -4.96
C GLY A 152 3.74 5.86 -5.79
N ASP A 153 2.65 6.59 -5.60
CA ASP A 153 2.30 7.74 -6.42
C ASP A 153 2.18 9.02 -5.59
N TRP A 154 2.68 10.14 -6.09
CA TRP A 154 2.39 11.46 -5.54
C TRP A 154 0.99 11.90 -5.96
N VAL A 155 0.23 12.42 -5.00
CA VAL A 155 -1.16 12.83 -5.16
C VAL A 155 -1.32 14.27 -4.66
N ASP A 156 -1.86 15.13 -5.52
CA ASP A 156 -2.21 16.52 -5.22
C ASP A 156 -3.64 16.59 -4.68
N VAL A 157 -3.79 17.12 -3.47
CA VAL A 157 -5.05 17.21 -2.74
C VAL A 157 -5.43 18.68 -2.57
N VAL A 158 -6.45 19.09 -3.31
CA VAL A 158 -7.06 20.41 -3.23
C VAL A 158 -8.02 20.48 -2.06
N ILE A 159 -8.08 21.60 -1.34
CA ILE A 159 -9.08 21.87 -0.29
C ILE A 159 -9.55 23.33 -0.36
N ASP A 160 -10.74 23.62 0.17
CA ASP A 160 -11.07 24.98 0.59
C ASP A 160 -10.47 25.31 1.97
N ASP A 161 -10.50 26.59 2.37
CA ASP A 161 -9.95 27.05 3.65
C ASP A 161 -10.95 27.12 4.81
N ARG A 162 -12.14 26.50 4.71
CA ARG A 162 -13.05 26.40 5.86
C ARG A 162 -12.48 25.40 6.87
N ILE A 163 -12.22 25.81 8.11
CA ILE A 163 -11.64 24.95 9.15
C ILE A 163 -12.63 24.84 10.33
N PRO A 164 -12.73 23.68 11.02
CA PRO A 164 -13.57 23.51 12.20
C PRO A 164 -13.16 24.43 13.36
N THR A 165 -14.12 25.21 13.86
CA THR A 165 -13.93 26.13 15.00
C THR A 165 -14.95 25.92 16.11
N PHE A 166 -14.55 26.25 17.33
CA PHE A 166 -15.43 26.41 18.48
C PHE A 166 -15.12 27.75 19.14
N ASN A 167 -16.12 28.62 19.31
CA ASN A 167 -15.93 29.98 19.84
C ASN A 167 -14.81 30.79 19.15
N ASN A 168 -14.76 30.74 17.81
CA ASN A 168 -13.72 31.37 16.98
C ASN A 168 -12.28 30.88 17.25
N GLN A 169 -12.11 29.71 17.86
CA GLN A 169 -10.81 29.05 18.00
C GLN A 169 -10.78 27.77 17.18
N LEU A 170 -9.63 27.48 16.56
CA LEU A 170 -9.40 26.20 15.87
C LEU A 170 -9.54 25.05 16.87
N VAL A 171 -10.32 24.03 16.50
CA VAL A 171 -10.56 22.84 17.34
C VAL A 171 -9.42 21.84 17.25
N PHE A 172 -8.83 21.72 16.06
CA PHE A 172 -7.76 20.76 15.77
C PHE A 172 -6.41 21.48 15.74
N THR A 173 -5.50 21.10 14.82
CA THR A 173 -4.17 21.68 14.76
C THR A 173 -4.19 23.21 14.60
N LYS A 174 -3.27 23.87 15.30
CA LYS A 174 -3.08 25.32 15.27
C LYS A 174 -1.60 25.69 15.46
N SER A 175 -1.22 26.87 15.00
CA SER A 175 0.09 27.46 15.27
C SER A 175 0.12 28.19 16.62
N ALA A 176 1.30 28.33 17.19
CA ALA A 176 1.54 29.27 18.28
C ALA A 176 1.28 30.72 17.84
N GLU A 177 1.54 31.01 16.56
CA GLU A 177 1.20 32.29 15.92
C GLU A 177 -0.26 32.31 15.48
N ARG A 178 -1.04 33.24 16.05
CA ARG A 178 -2.51 33.26 15.88
C ARG A 178 -2.99 33.53 14.45
N ASN A 179 -2.13 34.09 13.61
CA ASN A 179 -2.47 34.46 12.24
C ASN A 179 -1.88 33.49 11.21
N GLU A 180 -1.31 32.36 11.60
CA GLU A 180 -0.73 31.37 10.70
C GLU A 180 -1.60 30.10 10.59
N PHE A 181 -1.77 29.58 9.36
CA PHE A 181 -2.78 28.54 9.08
C PHE A 181 -2.32 27.35 8.23
N TRP A 182 -1.07 27.30 7.73
CA TRP A 182 -0.62 26.20 6.86
C TRP A 182 -0.76 24.81 7.51
N SER A 183 -0.44 24.67 8.80
CA SER A 183 -0.46 23.40 9.53
C SER A 183 -1.89 22.86 9.71
N ALA A 184 -2.84 23.76 10.01
CA ALA A 184 -4.27 23.43 10.10
C ALA A 184 -4.86 23.01 8.74
N LEU A 185 -4.43 23.68 7.65
CA LEU A 185 -4.86 23.35 6.29
C LEU A 185 -4.23 22.03 5.81
N LEU A 186 -2.98 21.75 6.17
CA LEU A 186 -2.30 20.48 5.87
C LEU A 186 -3.02 19.31 6.54
N GLU A 187 -3.36 19.44 7.83
CA GLU A 187 -4.16 18.46 8.57
C GLU A 187 -5.52 18.23 7.89
N LYS A 188 -6.19 19.30 7.44
CA LYS A 188 -7.45 19.19 6.68
C LYS A 188 -7.29 18.40 5.39
N ALA A 189 -6.26 18.69 4.59
CA ALA A 189 -6.00 17.97 3.35
C ALA A 189 -5.72 16.49 3.61
N TYR A 190 -4.99 16.19 4.68
CA TYR A 190 -4.74 14.81 5.10
C TYR A 190 -6.02 14.11 5.60
N ALA A 191 -6.88 14.82 6.35
CA ALA A 191 -8.20 14.34 6.77
C ALA A 191 -9.08 14.02 5.56
N LYS A 192 -9.09 14.88 4.55
CA LYS A 192 -9.78 14.66 3.27
C LYS A 192 -9.28 13.41 2.55
N LEU A 193 -7.96 13.23 2.48
CA LEU A 193 -7.33 12.08 1.84
C LEU A 193 -7.76 10.75 2.49
N HIS A 194 -7.95 10.74 3.81
CA HIS A 194 -8.41 9.58 4.57
C HIS A 194 -9.94 9.54 4.79
N GLY A 195 -10.66 10.58 4.36
CA GLY A 195 -12.11 10.66 4.28
C GLY A 195 -12.83 11.40 5.43
N SER A 196 -12.16 11.67 6.56
CA SER A 196 -12.68 12.51 7.66
C SER A 196 -11.57 12.80 8.69
N TYR A 197 -11.74 13.82 9.53
CA TYR A 197 -10.83 14.08 10.66
C TYR A 197 -10.76 12.88 11.62
N GLU A 198 -11.90 12.25 11.95
CA GLU A 198 -11.94 11.08 12.84
C GLU A 198 -11.12 9.88 12.30
N ALA A 199 -10.94 9.78 10.98
CA ALA A 199 -10.10 8.72 10.39
C ALA A 199 -8.60 8.86 10.75
N LEU A 200 -8.17 10.07 11.16
CA LEU A 200 -6.80 10.35 11.61
C LEU A 200 -6.56 9.95 13.05
N LYS A 201 -7.60 9.70 13.85
CA LYS A 201 -7.46 9.31 15.26
C LYS A 201 -6.69 7.99 15.39
N GLY A 202 -5.55 8.02 16.06
CA GLY A 202 -4.71 6.85 16.31
C GLY A 202 -3.97 6.34 15.07
N GLY A 203 -2.64 6.33 15.15
CA GLY A 203 -1.72 5.90 14.11
C GLY A 203 -0.29 5.86 14.59
N ASN A 204 0.61 5.45 13.69
CA ASN A 204 2.05 5.46 13.93
C ASN A 204 2.69 6.60 13.14
N THR A 205 3.72 7.23 13.71
CA THR A 205 4.39 8.40 13.11
C THR A 205 4.95 8.06 11.72
N THR A 206 5.45 6.83 11.58
CA THR A 206 5.91 6.24 10.31
C THR A 206 4.91 6.38 9.17
N GLU A 207 3.61 6.24 9.43
CA GLU A 207 2.58 6.33 8.38
C GLU A 207 2.53 7.72 7.74
N ALA A 208 2.67 8.77 8.54
CA ALA A 208 2.67 10.14 8.05
C ALA A 208 4.01 10.49 7.42
N MET A 209 5.12 10.04 8.02
CA MET A 209 6.45 10.25 7.43
C MET A 209 6.56 9.65 6.03
N GLU A 210 6.01 8.46 5.79
CA GLU A 210 5.94 7.86 4.46
C GLU A 210 5.08 8.68 3.50
N ASP A 211 3.91 9.12 3.96
CA ASP A 211 3.00 9.90 3.13
C ASP A 211 3.56 11.30 2.81
N PHE A 212 4.55 11.79 3.58
CA PHE A 212 5.25 13.05 3.31
C PHE A 212 6.51 12.90 2.47
N THR A 213 7.06 11.69 2.32
CA THR A 213 8.39 11.50 1.74
C THR A 213 8.47 10.46 0.63
N GLY A 214 7.54 9.50 0.59
CA GLY A 214 7.72 8.25 -0.17
C GLY A 214 8.85 7.35 0.35
N GLY A 215 9.38 7.67 1.53
CA GLY A 215 10.51 7.03 2.17
C GLY A 215 10.26 5.59 2.62
N VAL A 216 11.32 4.97 3.14
CA VAL A 216 11.27 3.65 3.78
C VAL A 216 11.35 3.82 5.29
N THR A 217 10.46 3.14 6.02
CA THR A 217 10.43 3.24 7.48
C THR A 217 11.10 2.05 8.15
N GLU A 218 11.84 2.33 9.21
CA GLU A 218 12.41 1.34 10.11
C GLU A 218 12.02 1.71 11.54
N PHE A 219 11.86 0.71 12.40
CA PHE A 219 11.66 0.96 13.82
C PHE A 219 12.61 0.10 14.65
N TYR A 220 13.03 0.65 15.79
CA TYR A 220 13.84 -0.05 16.78
C TYR A 220 13.11 -0.03 18.12
N GLU A 221 12.89 -1.22 18.68
CA GLU A 221 12.51 -1.34 20.09
C GLU A 221 13.72 -1.01 20.96
N MET A 222 13.59 -0.09 21.90
CA MET A 222 14.71 0.40 22.72
C MET A 222 15.40 -0.72 23.51
N LYS A 223 14.65 -1.76 23.90
CA LYS A 223 15.18 -2.94 24.61
C LYS A 223 16.10 -3.79 23.72
N GLU A 224 15.83 -3.83 22.42
CA GLU A 224 16.59 -4.60 21.43
C GLU A 224 17.46 -3.70 20.53
N ALA A 225 17.57 -2.42 20.87
CA ALA A 225 18.25 -1.45 20.04
C ALA A 225 19.75 -1.78 19.91
N PRO A 226 20.34 -1.62 18.71
CA PRO A 226 21.76 -1.85 18.51
C PRO A 226 22.59 -0.91 19.40
N LYS A 227 23.79 -1.35 19.80
CA LYS A 227 24.73 -0.52 20.60
C LYS A 227 25.05 0.81 19.92
N GLU A 228 25.09 0.79 18.59
CA GLU A 228 25.39 1.94 17.74
C GLU A 228 24.15 2.82 17.42
N LEU A 229 23.01 2.64 18.10
CA LEU A 229 21.79 3.39 17.83
C LEU A 229 22.02 4.91 17.76
N TYR A 230 22.83 5.47 18.66
CA TYR A 230 23.15 6.89 18.63
C TYR A 230 23.81 7.34 17.31
N LYS A 231 24.78 6.55 16.80
CA LYS A 231 25.45 6.81 15.51
C LYS A 231 24.46 6.68 14.36
N ILE A 232 23.54 5.72 14.43
CA ILE A 232 22.46 5.54 13.43
C ILE A 232 21.56 6.77 13.41
N MET A 233 21.07 7.23 14.57
CA MET A 233 20.19 8.40 14.67
C MET A 233 20.87 9.67 14.14
N LYS A 234 22.14 9.88 14.51
CA LYS A 234 22.92 11.03 14.04
C LYS A 234 23.07 11.02 12.52
N LYS A 235 23.50 9.89 11.95
CA LYS A 235 23.61 9.71 10.49
C LYS A 235 22.25 9.89 9.79
N ALA A 236 21.16 9.45 10.40
CA ALA A 236 19.82 9.59 9.84
C ALA A 236 19.43 11.07 9.70
N LEU A 237 19.64 11.90 10.74
CA LEU A 237 19.38 13.35 10.68
C LEU A 237 20.29 14.06 9.68
N GLU A 238 21.59 13.73 9.66
CA GLU A 238 22.54 14.29 8.69
C GLU A 238 22.12 14.00 7.24
N ARG A 239 21.37 12.91 7.02
CA ARG A 239 20.80 12.52 5.72
C ARG A 239 19.39 13.08 5.48
N GLY A 240 18.86 13.89 6.39
CA GLY A 240 17.52 14.48 6.29
C GLY A 240 16.37 13.52 6.60
N SER A 241 16.65 12.35 7.21
CA SER A 241 15.62 11.38 7.59
C SER A 241 14.72 11.94 8.67
N LEU A 242 13.44 11.58 8.63
CA LEU A 242 12.48 11.97 9.66
C LEU A 242 12.54 10.95 10.79
N MET A 243 12.52 11.41 12.06
CA MET A 243 12.60 10.50 13.20
C MET A 243 11.57 10.83 14.26
N GLY A 244 10.80 9.81 14.65
CA GLY A 244 9.84 9.86 15.73
C GLY A 244 10.19 8.89 16.84
N CYS A 245 9.61 9.08 18.01
CA CYS A 245 9.72 8.12 19.10
C CYS A 245 8.46 8.12 19.95
N SER A 246 8.23 7.03 20.66
CA SER A 246 7.05 6.91 21.52
C SER A 246 7.33 6.08 22.77
N ILE A 247 6.45 6.24 23.75
CA ILE A 247 6.45 5.49 24.99
C ILE A 247 5.19 4.64 25.01
N ASP A 248 5.33 3.34 24.82
CA ASP A 248 4.20 2.41 24.88
C ASP A 248 3.59 2.39 26.28
N SER A 249 2.27 2.29 26.34
CA SER A 249 1.56 2.02 27.58
C SER A 249 1.38 0.51 27.77
N LEU A 250 1.76 -0.01 28.94
CA LEU A 250 1.66 -1.45 29.29
C LEU A 250 0.22 -1.97 29.35
N VAL A 251 -0.74 -1.07 29.54
CA VAL A 251 -2.17 -1.33 29.36
C VAL A 251 -2.55 -0.59 28.08
N PRO A 252 -3.47 -1.10 27.24
CA PRO A 252 -4.16 -0.28 26.26
C PRO A 252 -4.99 0.77 27.02
N ALA A 253 -4.29 1.76 27.57
CA ALA A 253 -4.87 2.95 28.14
C ALA A 253 -5.56 3.61 26.96
N ARG A 254 -6.87 3.80 27.07
CA ARG A 254 -7.65 4.51 26.04
C ARG A 254 -7.20 5.96 25.86
N PHE A 255 -6.25 6.45 26.69
CA PHE A 255 -5.86 7.84 26.83
C PHE A 255 -4.36 7.99 27.10
N GLU A 256 -3.81 9.09 26.60
CA GLU A 256 -2.45 9.57 26.85
C GLU A 256 -2.24 9.82 28.34
N THR A 257 -1.10 9.40 28.90
CA THR A 257 -0.86 9.46 30.36
C THR A 257 0.47 10.14 30.68
N ARG A 258 0.40 11.27 31.40
CA ARG A 258 1.59 12.01 31.85
C ARG A 258 2.32 11.27 32.98
N THR A 259 3.64 11.19 32.89
CA THR A 259 4.53 10.65 33.92
C THR A 259 4.91 11.73 34.92
N VAL A 260 5.50 11.31 36.04
CA VAL A 260 6.10 12.23 37.03
C VAL A 260 7.27 13.04 36.45
N THR A 261 7.90 12.54 35.39
CA THR A 261 9.01 13.20 34.69
C THR A 261 8.55 14.17 33.59
N GLY A 262 7.24 14.38 33.46
CA GLY A 262 6.65 15.27 32.46
C GLY A 262 6.33 14.64 31.10
N LEU A 263 6.95 13.49 30.78
CA LEU A 263 6.71 12.75 29.53
C LEU A 263 5.29 12.18 29.44
N VAL A 264 4.83 11.87 28.23
CA VAL A 264 3.48 11.36 27.97
C VAL A 264 3.56 9.97 27.34
N LYS A 265 2.87 9.00 27.93
CA LYS A 265 2.72 7.63 27.41
C LYS A 265 1.58 7.53 26.42
N GLY A 266 1.71 6.64 25.44
CA GLY A 266 0.73 6.46 24.36
C GLY A 266 0.71 7.64 23.37
N HIS A 267 1.81 8.36 23.28
CA HIS A 267 1.95 9.62 22.54
C HIS A 267 3.21 9.61 21.67
N ALA A 268 3.14 10.27 20.51
CA ALA A 268 4.26 10.38 19.57
C ALA A 268 5.05 11.67 19.80
N TYR A 269 6.37 11.57 19.80
CA TYR A 269 7.31 12.67 19.90
C TYR A 269 8.16 12.74 18.63
N SER A 270 8.62 13.93 18.28
CA SER A 270 9.58 14.14 17.19
C SER A 270 10.99 14.12 17.75
N VAL A 271 11.94 13.51 17.05
CA VAL A 271 13.37 13.69 17.32
C VAL A 271 13.90 14.80 16.41
N THR A 272 14.33 15.92 16.98
CA THR A 272 14.66 17.14 16.22
C THR A 272 16.15 17.47 16.18
N ALA A 273 16.97 16.86 17.05
CA ALA A 273 18.42 16.91 16.99
C ALA A 273 19.08 15.78 17.79
N VAL A 274 20.31 15.41 17.41
CA VAL A 274 21.16 14.46 18.13
C VAL A 274 22.58 15.00 18.14
N GLU A 275 23.05 15.44 19.32
CA GLU A 275 24.30 16.18 19.45
C GLU A 275 25.17 15.66 20.58
N GLU A 276 26.49 15.59 20.33
CA GLU A 276 27.46 15.16 21.32
C GLU A 276 28.24 16.37 21.82
N HIS A 277 28.16 16.60 23.14
CA HIS A 277 28.96 17.61 23.78
C HIS A 277 30.41 17.12 23.88
N LYS A 278 31.32 17.72 23.10
CA LYS A 278 32.69 17.21 22.91
C LYS A 278 33.53 17.18 24.19
N GLU A 279 33.38 18.16 25.08
CA GLU A 279 34.22 18.25 26.28
C GLU A 279 33.77 17.28 27.38
N SER A 280 32.47 17.19 27.64
CA SER A 280 31.92 16.27 28.66
C SER A 280 31.61 14.87 28.11
N LYS A 281 31.72 14.67 26.79
CA LYS A 281 31.34 13.44 26.06
C LYS A 281 29.90 12.99 26.34
N VAL A 282 29.02 13.94 26.67
CA VAL A 282 27.61 13.66 26.91
C VAL A 282 26.88 13.65 25.57
N ARG A 283 26.16 12.57 25.33
CA ARG A 283 25.28 12.38 24.17
C ARG A 283 23.89 12.90 24.50
N LEU A 284 23.40 13.84 23.71
CA LEU A 284 22.12 14.50 23.92
C LEU A 284 21.18 14.23 22.74
N VAL A 285 19.89 14.15 23.06
CA VAL A 285 18.80 14.03 22.08
C VAL A 285 17.80 15.15 22.35
N ARG A 286 17.44 15.90 21.31
CA ARG A 286 16.39 16.90 21.36
C ARG A 286 15.10 16.30 20.84
N LEU A 287 14.04 16.46 21.61
CA LEU A 287 12.74 15.90 21.35
C LEU A 287 11.71 17.02 21.36
N ARG A 288 10.63 16.85 20.59
CA ARG A 288 9.50 17.77 20.61
C ARG A 288 8.18 17.04 20.84
N ASN A 289 7.44 17.53 21.82
CA ASN A 289 6.04 17.19 22.06
C ASN A 289 5.15 17.97 21.08
N PRO A 290 4.38 17.31 20.19
CA PRO A 290 3.49 17.98 19.24
C PRO A 290 2.32 18.73 19.90
N TRP A 291 2.11 18.61 21.21
CA TRP A 291 1.20 19.51 21.95
C TRP A 291 1.69 20.96 21.98
N GLY A 292 2.98 21.21 21.73
CA GLY A 292 3.59 22.54 21.85
C GLY A 292 3.73 23.00 23.29
N GLN A 293 3.68 22.07 24.24
CA GLN A 293 3.78 22.26 25.69
C GLN A 293 3.98 20.89 26.35
N VAL A 294 4.17 20.87 27.67
CA VAL A 294 4.38 19.69 28.51
C VAL A 294 5.70 18.99 28.16
N GLU A 295 6.73 19.37 28.90
CA GLU A 295 8.11 18.97 28.64
C GLU A 295 8.70 18.06 29.73
N TRP A 296 9.87 17.50 29.40
CA TRP A 296 10.73 16.78 30.34
C TRP A 296 11.21 17.70 31.47
N ASN A 297 11.13 17.22 32.72
CA ASN A 297 11.56 17.99 33.90
C ASN A 297 12.80 17.41 34.60
N GLY A 298 13.52 16.49 33.95
CA GLY A 298 14.75 15.88 34.48
C GLY A 298 16.03 16.57 33.98
N PRO A 299 17.19 15.90 34.08
CA PRO A 299 18.47 16.44 33.59
C PRO A 299 18.40 16.89 32.13
N TRP A 300 19.01 18.05 31.84
CA TRP A 300 19.01 18.72 30.52
C TRP A 300 17.66 19.28 30.05
N SER A 301 16.63 19.27 30.89
CA SER A 301 15.43 20.09 30.68
C SER A 301 15.78 21.58 30.57
N ASP A 302 14.88 22.39 30.05
CA ASP A 302 15.10 23.82 29.78
C ASP A 302 15.68 24.63 30.94
N ASN A 303 15.20 24.33 32.15
CA ASN A 303 15.59 25.01 33.40
C ASN A 303 16.63 24.22 34.21
N SER A 304 17.24 23.20 33.61
CA SER A 304 18.15 22.28 34.30
C SER A 304 19.50 22.94 34.60
N LYS A 305 20.05 22.64 35.78
CA LYS A 305 21.35 23.16 36.24
C LYS A 305 22.54 22.71 35.39
N GLU A 306 22.41 21.63 34.65
CA GLU A 306 23.40 21.05 33.72
C GLU A 306 23.81 22.08 32.66
N TRP A 307 22.88 22.92 32.19
CA TRP A 307 23.16 24.02 31.27
C TRP A 307 24.10 25.06 31.85
N ALA A 308 24.19 25.23 33.18
CA ALA A 308 25.08 26.22 33.79
C ALA A 308 26.57 25.93 33.52
N THR A 309 26.90 24.69 33.14
CA THR A 309 28.27 24.27 32.83
C THR A 309 28.71 24.59 31.39
N LEU A 310 27.78 24.92 30.49
CA LEU A 310 28.07 25.18 29.09
C LEU A 310 28.29 26.68 28.80
N SER A 311 29.22 26.97 27.89
CA SER A 311 29.44 28.33 27.40
C SER A 311 28.23 28.85 26.61
N LYS A 312 28.14 30.17 26.45
CA LYS A 312 27.06 30.79 25.64
C LYS A 312 27.05 30.28 24.20
N SER A 313 28.23 30.13 23.58
CA SER A 313 28.35 29.65 22.20
C SER A 313 27.88 28.20 22.04
N GLU A 314 28.08 27.36 23.05
CA GLU A 314 27.61 25.97 23.03
C GLU A 314 26.10 25.88 23.17
N LYS A 315 25.52 26.71 24.04
CA LYS A 315 24.05 26.82 24.16
C LYS A 315 23.41 27.30 22.86
N GLU A 316 24.01 28.28 22.19
CA GLU A 316 23.56 28.77 20.88
C GLU A 316 23.64 27.67 19.81
N LYS A 317 24.71 26.86 19.79
CA LYS A 317 24.83 25.70 18.87
C LYS A 317 23.78 24.63 19.12
N LEU A 318 23.48 24.35 20.39
CA LEU A 318 22.42 23.42 20.78
C LEU A 318 21.03 24.04 20.67
N GLN A 319 20.93 25.30 20.23
CA GLN A 319 19.68 26.06 20.15
C GLN A 319 18.89 25.96 21.46
N HIS A 320 19.59 26.01 22.60
CA HIS A 320 18.95 25.96 23.91
C HIS A 320 18.11 27.23 24.09
N GLN A 321 16.83 27.02 24.33
CA GLN A 321 15.88 28.04 24.73
C GLN A 321 15.24 27.59 26.06
N SER A 322 14.76 28.54 26.84
CA SER A 322 13.99 28.27 28.05
C SER A 322 12.59 28.78 27.76
N ALA A 323 11.75 27.92 27.18
CA ALA A 323 10.44 28.27 26.69
C ALA A 323 9.52 27.05 26.78
N GLU A 324 8.26 27.24 27.17
CA GLU A 324 7.28 26.15 27.14
C GLU A 324 6.72 26.04 25.71
N ASP A 325 7.45 25.36 24.84
CA ASP A 325 7.13 25.15 23.41
C ASP A 325 7.04 23.66 23.02
N GLY A 326 7.20 22.78 24.01
CA GLY A 326 7.17 21.33 23.88
C GLY A 326 8.51 20.73 23.44
N GLU A 327 9.52 21.52 23.09
CA GLU A 327 10.86 21.05 22.72
C GLU A 327 11.78 21.01 23.95
N PHE A 328 12.53 19.93 24.10
CA PHE A 328 13.45 19.78 25.23
C PHE A 328 14.62 18.87 24.87
N TRP A 329 15.73 19.03 25.58
CA TRP A 329 16.86 18.12 25.52
C TRP A 329 16.81 17.09 26.66
N MET A 330 17.36 15.90 26.40
CA MET A 330 17.65 14.91 27.42
C MET A 330 18.92 14.13 27.09
N SER A 331 19.49 13.46 28.07
CA SER A 331 20.62 12.56 27.82
C SER A 331 20.17 11.35 26.99
N PHE A 332 21.05 10.80 26.15
CA PHE A 332 20.75 9.60 25.37
C PHE A 332 20.47 8.38 26.27
N GLU A 333 21.07 8.33 27.45
CA GLU A 333 20.79 7.26 28.42
C GLU A 333 19.39 7.39 29.02
N ASP A 334 18.95 8.61 29.36
CA ASP A 334 17.58 8.84 29.78
C ASP A 334 16.59 8.57 28.63
N PHE A 335 16.95 8.92 27.40
CA PHE A 335 16.14 8.60 26.22
C PHE A 335 15.91 7.08 26.11
N LYS A 336 16.97 6.27 26.14
CA LYS A 336 16.87 4.79 26.11
C LYS A 336 16.09 4.20 27.29
N LYS A 337 16.17 4.84 28.46
CA LYS A 337 15.49 4.38 29.67
C LYS A 337 13.98 4.68 29.65
N ASN A 338 13.59 5.82 29.09
CA ASN A 338 12.21 6.31 29.16
C ASN A 338 11.37 5.95 27.93
N TYR A 339 11.98 5.90 26.74
CA TYR A 339 11.27 5.60 25.49
C TYR A 339 11.28 4.10 25.19
N THR A 340 10.25 3.63 24.48
CA THR A 340 10.12 2.21 24.13
C THR A 340 10.46 1.95 22.67
N LYS A 341 10.23 2.92 21.78
CA LYS A 341 10.42 2.79 20.34
C LYS A 341 10.99 4.06 19.72
N ILE A 342 11.80 3.88 18.70
CA ILE A 342 12.20 4.91 17.74
C ILE A 342 11.81 4.46 16.34
N GLU A 343 11.29 5.41 15.57
CA GLU A 343 10.79 5.29 14.22
C GLU A 343 11.66 6.19 13.33
N ILE A 344 12.21 5.65 12.25
CA ILE A 344 13.08 6.38 11.32
C ILE A 344 12.50 6.21 9.92
N CYS A 345 12.23 7.30 9.22
CA CYS A 345 11.87 7.30 7.81
C CYS A 345 13.06 7.81 6.99
N ASN A 346 13.75 6.87 6.34
CA ASN A 346 14.85 7.17 5.46
C ASN A 346 14.32 7.57 4.09
N LEU A 347 14.93 8.60 3.52
CA LEU A 347 14.55 9.15 2.23
C LEU A 347 15.04 8.23 1.09
N THR A 348 14.21 8.05 0.09
CA THR A 348 14.59 7.37 -1.15
C THR A 348 15.36 8.33 -2.07
N PRO A 349 16.07 7.81 -3.09
CA PRO A 349 16.75 8.67 -4.07
C PRO A 349 15.82 9.67 -4.76
N ASP A 350 14.53 9.34 -4.87
CA ASP A 350 13.52 10.22 -5.47
C ASP A 350 13.17 11.41 -4.57
N ALA A 351 13.34 11.30 -3.25
CA ALA A 351 12.91 12.34 -2.31
C ALA A 351 13.86 13.55 -2.24
N LEU A 352 15.13 13.41 -2.67
CA LEU A 352 16.11 14.49 -2.72
C LEU A 352 16.98 14.39 -3.98
N GLU A 353 16.82 15.34 -4.91
CA GLU A 353 17.72 15.53 -6.06
C GLU A 353 19.10 16.07 -5.59
N ASP A 354 19.87 15.28 -4.85
CA ASP A 354 21.24 15.63 -4.48
C ASP A 354 22.23 14.52 -4.88
N ASP A 355 23.27 14.91 -5.63
CA ASP A 355 24.22 14.02 -6.33
C ASP A 355 25.20 13.29 -5.38
N LYS A 356 25.08 13.48 -4.07
CA LYS A 356 26.00 12.92 -3.06
C LYS A 356 25.47 11.70 -2.30
N ILE A 357 24.25 11.23 -2.60
CA ILE A 357 23.59 10.20 -1.80
C ILE A 357 23.88 8.80 -2.38
N HIS A 358 24.31 7.85 -1.53
CA HIS A 358 24.33 6.42 -1.86
C HIS A 358 22.90 5.98 -2.22
N LYS A 359 22.62 5.85 -3.53
CA LYS A 359 21.26 5.63 -4.04
C LYS A 359 20.85 4.18 -3.79
N TRP A 360 19.84 3.98 -2.92
CA TRP A 360 19.15 2.70 -2.81
C TRP A 360 18.51 2.34 -4.16
N THR A 361 18.68 1.11 -4.63
CA THR A 361 17.85 0.60 -5.72
C THR A 361 16.50 0.20 -5.14
N VAL A 362 15.41 0.71 -5.71
CA VAL A 362 14.05 0.47 -5.22
C VAL A 362 13.27 -0.31 -6.27
N SER A 363 12.68 -1.41 -5.85
CA SER A 363 11.67 -2.11 -6.62
C SER A 363 10.31 -2.03 -5.91
N VAL A 364 9.26 -1.81 -6.69
CA VAL A 364 7.90 -1.61 -6.17
C VAL A 364 6.96 -2.56 -6.88
N ASN A 365 6.24 -3.37 -6.11
CA ASN A 365 5.32 -4.37 -6.63
C ASN A 365 3.94 -4.24 -5.99
N GLU A 366 2.90 -4.06 -6.79
CA GLU A 366 1.51 -4.05 -6.32
C GLU A 366 0.89 -5.45 -6.36
N GLY A 367 0.25 -5.85 -5.27
CA GLY A 367 -0.36 -7.15 -5.10
C GLY A 367 -1.71 -7.10 -4.38
N ARG A 368 -2.39 -8.25 -4.35
CA ARG A 368 -3.67 -8.44 -3.69
C ARG A 368 -3.76 -9.83 -3.08
N TRP A 369 -4.45 -9.93 -1.96
CA TRP A 369 -4.97 -11.17 -1.39
C TRP A 369 -6.45 -11.28 -1.77
N VAL A 370 -6.79 -12.31 -2.54
CA VAL A 370 -8.16 -12.61 -2.98
C VAL A 370 -8.63 -13.90 -2.32
N ARG A 371 -9.80 -13.86 -1.69
CA ARG A 371 -10.34 -15.03 -1.01
C ARG A 371 -10.54 -16.18 -1.99
N GLY A 372 -10.14 -17.39 -1.60
CA GLY A 372 -10.21 -18.58 -2.44
C GLY A 372 -9.08 -18.71 -3.48
N CYS A 373 -8.31 -17.66 -3.76
CA CYS A 373 -7.24 -17.72 -4.76
C CYS A 373 -5.86 -17.45 -4.16
N SER A 374 -5.66 -16.24 -3.64
CA SER A 374 -4.34 -15.70 -3.27
C SER A 374 -4.26 -15.22 -1.82
N ALA A 375 -5.38 -15.25 -1.07
CA ALA A 375 -5.41 -15.03 0.37
C ALA A 375 -5.09 -16.32 1.14
N GLY A 376 -3.81 -16.73 1.10
CA GLY A 376 -3.35 -18.03 1.59
C GLY A 376 -3.06 -18.09 3.10
N GLY A 377 -2.98 -16.96 3.78
CA GLY A 377 -2.56 -16.89 5.19
C GLY A 377 -1.07 -17.16 5.36
N CYS A 378 -0.57 -17.15 6.60
CA CYS A 378 0.84 -17.34 6.89
C CYS A 378 1.28 -18.81 6.87
N ARG A 379 2.57 -19.09 7.12
CA ARG A 379 3.16 -20.45 7.03
C ARG A 379 2.52 -21.48 7.98
N ASN A 380 1.76 -21.04 8.98
CA ASN A 380 0.98 -21.91 9.86
C ASN A 380 -0.16 -22.64 9.12
N TYR A 381 -0.53 -22.17 7.93
CA TYR A 381 -1.56 -22.73 7.06
C TYR A 381 -0.93 -23.34 5.81
N PRO A 382 -0.23 -24.49 5.90
CA PRO A 382 0.53 -25.06 4.79
C PRO A 382 -0.32 -25.41 3.56
N ASP A 383 -1.60 -25.72 3.75
CA ASP A 383 -2.52 -26.08 2.67
C ASP A 383 -2.80 -24.92 1.72
N THR A 384 -2.70 -23.68 2.21
CA THR A 384 -3.05 -22.46 1.46
C THR A 384 -1.89 -21.47 1.35
N PHE A 385 -0.85 -21.54 2.19
CA PHE A 385 0.27 -20.58 2.21
C PHE A 385 0.94 -20.40 0.85
N TRP A 386 1.14 -21.50 0.12
CA TRP A 386 1.80 -21.50 -1.19
C TRP A 386 1.03 -20.70 -2.25
N THR A 387 -0.26 -20.41 -2.02
CA THR A 387 -1.15 -19.70 -2.96
C THR A 387 -1.01 -18.19 -2.89
N ASN A 388 -0.38 -17.65 -1.82
CA ASN A 388 -0.09 -16.22 -1.71
C ASN A 388 0.76 -15.75 -2.91
N PRO A 389 0.68 -14.45 -3.27
CA PRO A 389 1.58 -13.87 -4.25
C PRO A 389 3.05 -14.11 -3.87
N GLN A 390 3.89 -14.33 -4.87
CA GLN A 390 5.31 -14.63 -4.69
C GLN A 390 6.15 -13.70 -5.57
N TYR A 391 7.25 -13.19 -5.03
CA TYR A 391 8.11 -12.22 -5.69
C TYR A 391 9.55 -12.71 -5.69
N ARG A 392 10.16 -12.79 -6.86
CA ARG A 392 11.56 -13.22 -6.97
C ARG A 392 12.46 -12.05 -6.63
N LEU A 393 13.46 -12.28 -5.79
CA LEU A 393 14.50 -11.32 -5.44
C LEU A 393 15.84 -11.90 -5.87
N ARG A 394 16.58 -11.19 -6.73
CA ARG A 394 17.94 -11.58 -7.11
C ARG A 394 18.94 -10.58 -6.54
N LEU A 395 19.77 -11.06 -5.63
CA LEU A 395 20.87 -10.32 -5.02
C LEU A 395 22.15 -10.62 -5.81
N LEU A 396 22.76 -9.59 -6.39
CA LEU A 396 23.84 -9.72 -7.37
C LEU A 396 25.22 -9.40 -6.78
N GLU A 397 25.31 -8.28 -6.08
CA GLU A 397 26.57 -7.69 -5.61
C GLU A 397 26.51 -7.47 -4.10
N GLU A 398 27.62 -7.76 -3.44
CA GLU A 398 27.83 -7.57 -1.99
C GLU A 398 28.04 -6.07 -1.70
N ASP A 399 27.78 -5.66 -0.45
CA ASP A 399 27.92 -4.26 -0.06
C ASP A 399 29.40 -3.83 0.03
N ASP A 400 29.71 -2.56 -0.31
CA ASP A 400 31.08 -2.01 -0.28
C ASP A 400 31.41 -1.37 1.10
N ASP A 401 31.15 -2.06 2.22
CA ASP A 401 31.51 -1.55 3.56
C ASP A 401 32.78 -2.22 4.11
N PRO A 402 33.93 -1.52 4.12
CA PRO A 402 35.20 -2.07 4.63
C PRO A 402 35.25 -2.21 6.16
N GLU A 403 34.30 -1.67 6.93
CA GLU A 403 34.20 -1.86 8.38
C GLU A 403 33.36 -3.09 8.77
N ASP A 404 32.80 -3.79 7.80
CA ASP A 404 31.86 -4.89 8.04
C ASP A 404 32.54 -6.27 7.99
N ASN A 405 32.35 -7.08 9.03
CA ASN A 405 33.00 -8.38 9.17
C ASN A 405 32.26 -9.51 8.45
N GLU A 406 31.05 -9.25 7.97
CA GLU A 406 30.21 -10.22 7.25
C GLU A 406 29.98 -9.73 5.82
N VAL A 407 30.42 -10.53 4.85
CA VAL A 407 30.22 -10.22 3.43
C VAL A 407 28.80 -10.65 3.03
N GLY A 408 27.99 -9.73 2.47
CA GLY A 408 26.63 -10.02 2.03
C GLY A 408 25.94 -8.81 1.41
N CYS A 409 24.73 -9.02 0.89
CA CYS A 409 23.90 -7.99 0.27
C CYS A 409 22.87 -7.47 1.28
N THR A 410 22.90 -6.17 1.58
CA THR A 410 21.94 -5.52 2.47
C THR A 410 20.72 -5.03 1.71
N PHE A 411 19.55 -5.39 2.22
CA PHE A 411 18.27 -4.93 1.68
C PHE A 411 17.20 -4.78 2.76
N VAL A 412 16.20 -3.97 2.47
CA VAL A 412 15.03 -3.74 3.31
C VAL A 412 13.79 -4.16 2.54
N VAL A 413 12.95 -4.98 3.15
CA VAL A 413 11.64 -5.37 2.60
C VAL A 413 10.56 -4.68 3.39
N ALA A 414 9.68 -3.97 2.69
CA ALA A 414 8.59 -3.18 3.22
C ALA A 414 7.26 -3.64 2.59
N LEU A 415 6.37 -4.19 3.41
CA LEU A 415 5.05 -4.68 2.99
C LEU A 415 3.95 -3.80 3.59
N MET A 416 3.24 -3.05 2.75
CA MET A 416 2.19 -2.11 3.17
C MET A 416 0.81 -2.49 2.64
N GLN A 417 -0.19 -2.53 3.51
CA GLN A 417 -1.60 -2.73 3.15
C GLN A 417 -2.31 -1.41 2.80
N LYS A 418 -3.16 -1.42 1.77
CA LYS A 418 -3.80 -0.21 1.22
C LYS A 418 -5.18 0.07 1.83
N ASN A 419 -5.59 1.35 1.81
CA ASN A 419 -6.93 1.90 2.04
C ASN A 419 -7.64 1.64 3.38
N ARG A 420 -7.02 0.94 4.33
CA ARG A 420 -7.68 0.56 5.60
C ARG A 420 -8.20 1.71 6.45
N ARG A 421 -7.52 2.87 6.48
CA ARG A 421 -7.98 4.05 7.24
C ARG A 421 -9.32 4.58 6.73
N LYS A 422 -9.46 4.72 5.41
CA LYS A 422 -10.71 5.14 4.75
C LYS A 422 -11.87 4.17 5.01
N GLU A 423 -11.56 2.89 5.21
CA GLU A 423 -12.54 1.83 5.47
C GLU A 423 -12.95 1.73 6.96
N ARG A 424 -12.32 2.50 7.88
CA ARG A 424 -12.67 2.48 9.32
C ARG A 424 -14.13 2.84 9.58
N LYS A 425 -14.72 3.71 8.75
CA LYS A 425 -16.16 4.04 8.83
C LYS A 425 -17.06 2.83 8.60
N MET A 426 -16.56 1.80 7.92
CA MET A 426 -17.22 0.51 7.70
C MET A 426 -16.79 -0.56 8.72
N GLY A 427 -16.02 -0.18 9.74
CA GLY A 427 -15.52 -1.09 10.77
C GLY A 427 -14.23 -1.84 10.41
N ALA A 428 -13.55 -1.47 9.33
CA ALA A 428 -12.30 -2.13 8.94
C ALA A 428 -11.17 -1.86 9.95
N ASN A 429 -10.39 -2.91 10.23
CA ASN A 429 -9.15 -2.84 11.00
C ASN A 429 -7.95 -3.17 10.10
N LEU A 430 -6.75 -2.81 10.55
CA LEU A 430 -5.53 -3.28 9.93
C LEU A 430 -5.43 -4.80 10.09
N PHE A 431 -5.09 -5.49 9.00
CA PHE A 431 -4.76 -6.90 9.08
C PHE A 431 -3.41 -7.10 9.74
N THR A 432 -3.27 -8.23 10.43
CA THR A 432 -1.97 -8.72 10.86
C THR A 432 -1.23 -9.24 9.63
N ILE A 433 -0.19 -8.54 9.18
CA ILE A 433 0.55 -8.86 7.94
C ILE A 433 2.01 -9.20 8.24
N GLY A 434 2.66 -9.86 7.29
CA GLY A 434 4.07 -10.21 7.34
C GLY A 434 4.52 -10.91 6.07
N PHE A 435 5.79 -11.30 6.02
CA PHE A 435 6.36 -12.00 4.88
C PHE A 435 7.47 -12.96 5.27
N ALA A 436 7.71 -13.94 4.41
CA ALA A 436 8.81 -14.90 4.54
C ALA A 436 9.65 -14.93 3.26
N ILE A 437 10.94 -15.20 3.41
CA ILE A 437 11.94 -15.22 2.33
C ILE A 437 12.55 -16.63 2.28
N TYR A 438 12.49 -17.25 1.11
CA TYR A 438 13.02 -18.58 0.85
C TYR A 438 14.16 -18.50 -0.15
N GLU A 439 15.23 -19.25 0.08
CA GLU A 439 16.32 -19.41 -0.88
C GLU A 439 15.89 -20.38 -1.97
N VAL A 440 16.21 -20.06 -3.23
CA VAL A 440 15.90 -20.93 -4.36
C VAL A 440 17.15 -21.71 -4.76
N SER A 441 17.01 -23.03 -4.86
CA SER A 441 18.10 -23.92 -5.25
C SER A 441 18.62 -23.59 -6.66
N GLY A 442 19.92 -23.79 -6.89
CA GLY A 442 20.55 -23.51 -8.18
C GLY A 442 19.88 -24.19 -9.38
N SER A 443 19.33 -25.40 -9.17
CA SER A 443 18.56 -26.14 -10.19
C SER A 443 17.26 -25.46 -10.62
N MET A 444 16.76 -24.51 -9.83
CA MET A 444 15.52 -23.76 -10.04
C MET A 444 15.77 -22.27 -10.33
N HIS A 445 17.04 -21.89 -10.50
CA HIS A 445 17.39 -20.52 -10.89
C HIS A 445 16.86 -20.20 -12.29
N GLY A 446 16.36 -18.98 -12.46
CA GLY A 446 15.71 -18.56 -13.71
C GLY A 446 14.34 -19.22 -13.98
N ASN A 447 13.88 -20.17 -13.14
CA ASN A 447 12.53 -20.72 -13.26
C ASN A 447 11.50 -19.67 -12.84
N LYS A 448 10.67 -19.23 -13.80
CA LYS A 448 9.56 -18.28 -13.64
C LYS A 448 8.24 -18.95 -13.22
N GLN A 449 8.27 -20.17 -12.69
CA GLN A 449 7.08 -20.85 -12.17
C GLN A 449 6.80 -20.51 -10.70
N HIS A 450 5.51 -20.37 -10.41
CA HIS A 450 4.98 -20.24 -9.05
C HIS A 450 5.34 -21.46 -8.21
N MET A 451 5.93 -21.25 -7.03
CA MET A 451 6.36 -22.33 -6.14
C MET A 451 5.14 -23.04 -5.56
N GLN A 452 5.14 -24.37 -5.67
CA GLN A 452 4.05 -25.24 -5.23
C GLN A 452 4.14 -25.57 -3.73
N LYS A 453 3.08 -26.17 -3.19
CA LYS A 453 2.98 -26.58 -1.78
C LYS A 453 4.23 -27.31 -1.27
N ASP A 454 4.69 -28.32 -2.01
CA ASP A 454 5.81 -29.18 -1.59
C ASP A 454 7.11 -28.41 -1.40
N PHE A 455 7.34 -27.35 -2.20
CA PHE A 455 8.52 -26.50 -2.03
C PHE A 455 8.58 -25.89 -0.62
N PHE A 456 7.45 -25.37 -0.12
CA PHE A 456 7.40 -24.74 1.22
C PHE A 456 7.30 -25.75 2.37
N LEU A 457 6.96 -27.01 2.08
CA LEU A 457 7.02 -28.10 3.05
C LEU A 457 8.44 -28.62 3.23
N LEU A 458 9.21 -28.68 2.14
CA LEU A 458 10.58 -29.23 2.12
C LEU A 458 11.65 -28.19 2.46
N ASN A 459 11.38 -26.90 2.29
CA ASN A 459 12.35 -25.83 2.52
C ASN A 459 11.96 -24.96 3.73
N SER A 460 12.94 -24.63 4.57
CA SER A 460 12.78 -23.64 5.63
C SER A 460 12.98 -22.21 5.08
N SER A 461 12.33 -21.22 5.71
CA SER A 461 12.55 -19.83 5.36
C SER A 461 13.98 -19.42 5.73
N LYS A 462 14.71 -18.83 4.78
CA LYS A 462 16.05 -18.27 5.02
C LYS A 462 15.98 -17.03 5.91
N ALA A 463 14.96 -16.21 5.69
CA ALA A 463 14.67 -15.02 6.48
C ALA A 463 13.15 -14.78 6.54
N ARG A 464 12.68 -13.98 7.49
CA ARG A 464 11.26 -13.60 7.65
C ARG A 464 11.14 -12.39 8.56
N CYS A 465 9.98 -11.74 8.54
CA CYS A 465 9.65 -10.73 9.57
C CYS A 465 9.74 -11.36 10.97
N LYS A 466 10.22 -10.59 11.96
CA LYS A 466 10.30 -11.05 13.36
C LYS A 466 8.94 -11.51 13.89
N SER A 467 7.90 -10.73 13.59
CA SER A 467 6.51 -10.98 13.98
C SER A 467 5.57 -10.54 12.87
N TYR A 468 4.40 -11.19 12.80
CA TYR A 468 3.26 -10.67 12.06
C TYR A 468 2.57 -9.62 12.92
N ILE A 469 2.38 -8.41 12.39
CA ILE A 469 1.89 -7.26 13.16
C ILE A 469 0.76 -6.57 12.40
N ASN A 470 -0.22 -6.05 13.12
CA ASN A 470 -1.34 -5.28 12.59
C ASN A 470 -1.01 -3.80 12.37
N LEU A 471 0.07 -3.55 11.63
CA LEU A 471 0.50 -2.21 11.21
C LEU A 471 0.13 -1.95 9.74
N ARG A 472 0.12 -0.66 9.35
CA ARG A 472 -0.08 -0.28 7.95
C ARG A 472 1.02 -0.84 7.06
N GLU A 473 2.26 -0.75 7.53
CA GLU A 473 3.44 -1.33 6.90
C GLU A 473 4.23 -2.17 7.91
N VAL A 474 4.76 -3.30 7.45
CA VAL A 474 5.77 -4.09 8.16
C VAL A 474 7.06 -4.06 7.36
N THR A 475 8.11 -3.53 7.99
CA THR A 475 9.42 -3.35 7.38
C THR A 475 10.50 -4.04 8.18
N GLN A 476 11.41 -4.72 7.47
CA GLN A 476 12.53 -5.41 8.09
C GLN A 476 13.76 -5.34 7.18
N ARG A 477 14.90 -5.00 7.80
CA ARG A 477 16.23 -5.06 7.18
C ARG A 477 16.79 -6.47 7.28
N PHE A 478 17.41 -6.92 6.19
CA PHE A 478 18.06 -8.21 6.05
C PHE A 478 19.43 -8.05 5.42
N ARG A 479 20.27 -9.06 5.68
CA ARG A 479 21.49 -9.30 4.94
C ARG A 479 21.53 -10.77 4.55
N LEU A 480 21.70 -11.03 3.27
CA LEU A 480 21.79 -12.40 2.72
C LEU A 480 22.95 -12.47 1.72
N SER A 481 23.46 -13.67 1.49
CA SER A 481 24.46 -13.90 0.44
C SER A 481 23.89 -13.58 -0.95
N PRO A 482 24.75 -13.28 -1.95
CA PRO A 482 24.31 -13.23 -3.35
C PRO A 482 23.56 -14.51 -3.75
N GLY A 483 22.47 -14.37 -4.49
CA GLY A 483 21.62 -15.51 -4.85
C GLY A 483 20.21 -15.13 -5.28
N GLU A 484 19.39 -16.16 -5.54
CA GLU A 484 17.97 -16.00 -5.84
C GLU A 484 17.09 -16.42 -4.66
N TYR A 485 16.11 -15.57 -4.36
CA TYR A 485 15.17 -15.73 -3.27
C TYR A 485 13.74 -15.54 -3.75
N VAL A 486 12.77 -16.05 -2.97
CA VAL A 486 11.33 -15.79 -3.14
C VAL A 486 10.80 -15.14 -1.87
N ILE A 487 10.20 -13.96 -2.01
CA ILE A 487 9.46 -13.26 -0.95
C ILE A 487 7.98 -13.64 -1.08
N VAL A 488 7.38 -14.10 0.02
CA VAL A 488 5.96 -14.45 0.12
C VAL A 488 5.28 -13.52 1.13
N PRO A 489 4.66 -12.41 0.69
CA PRO A 489 3.83 -11.57 1.55
C PRO A 489 2.46 -12.19 1.80
N SER A 490 2.01 -12.19 3.05
CA SER A 490 0.73 -12.74 3.44
C SER A 490 0.11 -12.00 4.62
N THR A 491 -1.21 -12.14 4.75
CA THR A 491 -1.90 -11.93 6.02
C THR A 491 -1.61 -13.10 6.97
N TYR A 492 -1.83 -12.91 8.27
CA TYR A 492 -1.67 -13.98 9.24
C TYR A 492 -2.69 -15.09 9.00
N GLU A 493 -3.98 -14.73 8.94
CA GLU A 493 -5.08 -15.64 8.68
C GLU A 493 -5.35 -15.76 7.16
N PRO A 494 -5.77 -16.94 6.67
CA PRO A 494 -6.21 -17.10 5.30
C PRO A 494 -7.52 -16.35 5.03
N HIS A 495 -7.89 -16.23 3.75
CA HIS A 495 -9.15 -15.66 3.29
C HIS A 495 -9.37 -14.16 3.58
N GLN A 496 -8.38 -13.46 4.14
CA GLN A 496 -8.43 -12.02 4.35
C GLN A 496 -8.14 -11.28 3.04
N GLU A 497 -9.10 -10.48 2.58
CA GLU A 497 -9.01 -9.77 1.29
C GLU A 497 -8.45 -8.37 1.44
N GLY A 498 -7.43 -8.04 0.65
CA GLY A 498 -6.79 -6.73 0.71
C GLY A 498 -5.76 -6.51 -0.39
N GLU A 499 -5.55 -5.25 -0.73
CA GLU A 499 -4.45 -4.85 -1.60
C GLU A 499 -3.21 -4.48 -0.77
N PHE A 500 -2.04 -4.71 -1.35
CA PHE A 500 -0.77 -4.34 -0.75
C PHE A 500 0.23 -3.83 -1.78
N ILE A 501 1.26 -3.18 -1.28
CA ILE A 501 2.47 -2.81 -2.01
C ILE A 501 3.67 -3.46 -1.30
N LEU A 502 4.52 -4.12 -2.07
CA LEU A 502 5.78 -4.71 -1.62
C LEU A 502 6.92 -3.89 -2.22
N ARG A 503 7.71 -3.24 -1.36
CA ARG A 503 8.87 -2.46 -1.75
C ARG A 503 10.14 -3.16 -1.28
N VAL A 504 11.15 -3.27 -2.14
CA VAL A 504 12.48 -3.77 -1.76
C VAL A 504 13.51 -2.69 -2.05
N PHE A 505 14.26 -2.31 -1.02
CA PHE A 505 15.34 -1.34 -1.09
C PHE A 505 16.66 -2.10 -0.95
N SER A 506 17.57 -2.01 -1.90
CA SER A 506 18.93 -2.57 -1.76
C SER A 506 20.02 -1.53 -1.96
N GLU A 507 21.13 -1.73 -1.27
CA GLU A 507 22.28 -0.82 -1.36
C GLU A 507 22.96 -0.90 -2.74
N LYS A 508 23.07 -2.11 -3.27
CA LYS A 508 23.55 -2.40 -4.63
C LYS A 508 22.42 -2.72 -5.58
N ARG A 509 22.71 -2.71 -6.89
CA ARG A 509 21.71 -3.00 -7.93
C ARG A 509 21.19 -4.42 -7.75
N ASN A 510 19.87 -4.55 -7.59
CA ASN A 510 19.18 -5.82 -7.55
C ASN A 510 18.02 -5.84 -8.56
N THR A 511 17.39 -6.99 -8.71
CA THR A 511 16.10 -7.09 -9.43
C THR A 511 15.10 -7.79 -8.53
N SER A 512 13.88 -7.25 -8.47
CA SER A 512 12.76 -8.00 -7.92
C SER A 512 11.57 -7.93 -8.87
N ASP A 513 11.16 -9.08 -9.39
CA ASP A 513 10.09 -9.17 -10.35
C ASP A 513 8.94 -10.00 -9.78
N CYS A 514 7.71 -9.54 -10.00
CA CYS A 514 6.54 -10.40 -9.92
C CYS A 514 6.72 -11.59 -10.87
N TYR A 515 6.05 -12.71 -10.58
CA TYR A 515 5.78 -13.72 -11.59
C TYR A 515 4.92 -13.14 -12.73
N TYR A 516 5.55 -12.46 -13.68
CA TYR A 516 5.04 -12.32 -15.02
C TYR A 516 5.38 -13.62 -15.73
N ILE A 517 4.40 -14.52 -15.79
CA ILE A 517 4.38 -15.45 -16.90
C ILE A 517 4.22 -14.53 -18.12
N LEU A 518 5.32 -14.26 -18.82
CA LEU A 518 5.21 -14.09 -20.27
C LEU A 518 4.45 -15.34 -20.68
N LEU A 519 3.16 -15.20 -21.00
CA LEU A 519 2.38 -16.26 -21.59
C LEU A 519 3.26 -16.71 -22.75
N PRO A 520 3.95 -17.87 -22.67
CA PRO A 520 4.57 -18.35 -23.87
C PRO A 520 3.38 -18.53 -24.81
N VAL A 521 3.49 -18.00 -26.02
CA VAL A 521 2.53 -18.31 -27.07
C VAL A 521 2.69 -19.80 -27.34
N ILE A 522 2.12 -20.62 -26.46
CA ILE A 522 2.04 -22.07 -26.63
C ILE A 522 0.78 -22.24 -27.45
N ASP A 523 0.98 -22.66 -28.68
CA ASP A 523 -0.09 -23.15 -29.53
C ASP A 523 -0.90 -24.21 -28.74
N PRO A 524 -2.22 -24.01 -28.54
CA PRO A 524 -3.06 -24.96 -27.82
C PRO A 524 -2.94 -26.41 -28.34
N GLU A 525 -2.55 -26.61 -29.61
CA GLU A 525 -2.32 -27.95 -30.15
C GLU A 525 -1.03 -28.61 -29.64
N THR A 526 0.03 -27.84 -29.35
CA THR A 526 1.28 -28.39 -28.78
C THR A 526 1.19 -28.62 -27.27
N SER A 527 0.36 -27.87 -26.52
CA SER A 527 0.14 -28.14 -25.09
C SER A 527 -0.67 -29.41 -24.83
N LEU A 528 -1.63 -29.74 -25.71
CA LEU A 528 -2.38 -31.01 -25.66
C LEU A 528 -1.46 -32.24 -25.76
N GLN A 529 -0.33 -32.16 -26.48
CA GLN A 529 0.64 -33.26 -26.54
C GLN A 529 1.46 -33.42 -25.24
N SER A 530 1.66 -32.35 -24.48
CA SER A 530 2.38 -32.36 -23.20
C SER A 530 1.52 -32.75 -21.99
N ALA A 531 0.19 -32.59 -22.08
CA ALA A 531 -0.78 -33.06 -21.09
C ALA A 531 -0.90 -34.60 -21.01
N ASN A 532 -0.33 -35.34 -21.97
CA ASN A 532 -0.26 -36.81 -21.98
C ASN A 532 0.63 -37.42 -20.86
N ARG A 533 1.14 -36.63 -19.91
CA ARG A 533 1.95 -37.11 -18.78
C ARG A 533 1.16 -37.30 -17.48
N VAL A 534 -0.09 -36.84 -17.40
CA VAL A 534 -0.97 -37.10 -16.25
C VAL A 534 -1.73 -38.41 -16.53
N PRO A 535 -1.68 -39.43 -15.65
CA PRO A 535 -2.52 -40.61 -15.81
C PRO A 535 -3.99 -40.20 -15.62
N VAL A 536 -4.70 -40.05 -16.74
CA VAL A 536 -6.14 -39.78 -16.74
C VAL A 536 -6.87 -41.11 -16.42
N PRO A 537 -7.59 -41.23 -15.30
CA PRO A 537 -8.42 -42.41 -15.06
C PRO A 537 -9.50 -42.52 -16.15
N PRO A 538 -9.95 -43.73 -16.52
CA PRO A 538 -10.99 -43.90 -17.54
C PRO A 538 -12.26 -43.12 -17.13
N ALA A 539 -12.75 -42.28 -18.05
CA ALA A 539 -13.91 -41.40 -17.90
C ALA A 539 -15.26 -42.15 -17.86
N ASP A 540 -15.28 -43.38 -17.33
CA ASP A 540 -16.42 -44.30 -17.35
C ASP A 540 -17.33 -44.15 -16.11
N LYS A 541 -17.11 -43.14 -15.27
CA LYS A 541 -17.98 -42.82 -14.13
C LYS A 541 -18.74 -41.52 -14.42
N GLU A 542 -20.08 -41.64 -14.50
CA GLU A 542 -21.00 -40.51 -14.66
C GLU A 542 -20.75 -39.48 -13.55
N LEU A 543 -20.43 -38.25 -13.96
CA LEU A 543 -20.40 -37.11 -13.05
C LEU A 543 -21.85 -36.77 -12.68
N ASN A 544 -22.11 -36.59 -11.40
CA ASN A 544 -23.41 -36.18 -10.91
C ASN A 544 -23.57 -34.66 -11.12
N THR A 545 -23.67 -34.21 -12.38
CA THR A 545 -23.76 -32.79 -12.76
C THR A 545 -25.13 -32.49 -13.36
N GLU A 546 -25.65 -31.28 -13.15
CA GLU A 546 -26.94 -30.82 -13.70
C GLU A 546 -26.90 -30.55 -15.24
N GLY A 547 -25.85 -31.00 -15.92
CA GLY A 547 -25.56 -30.72 -17.33
C GLY A 547 -24.88 -29.35 -17.55
N PHE A 548 -24.84 -28.90 -18.80
CA PHE A 548 -24.25 -27.62 -19.20
C PHE A 548 -25.30 -26.51 -19.31
N SER A 549 -25.00 -25.32 -18.80
CA SER A 549 -25.88 -24.17 -18.96
C SER A 549 -25.92 -23.69 -20.42
N LEU A 550 -27.01 -22.98 -20.78
CA LEU A 550 -27.15 -22.36 -22.09
C LEU A 550 -26.00 -21.39 -22.43
N GLU A 551 -25.41 -20.74 -21.44
CA GLU A 551 -24.29 -19.83 -21.63
C GLU A 551 -22.98 -20.57 -21.95
N SER A 552 -22.72 -21.68 -21.26
CA SER A 552 -21.61 -22.59 -21.56
C SER A 552 -21.74 -23.18 -22.96
N CYS A 553 -22.93 -23.68 -23.31
CA CYS A 553 -23.21 -24.21 -24.65
C CYS A 553 -22.98 -23.17 -25.75
N ARG A 554 -23.41 -21.92 -25.55
CA ARG A 554 -23.13 -20.83 -26.50
C ARG A 554 -21.65 -20.55 -26.65
N SER A 555 -20.90 -20.55 -25.53
CA SER A 555 -19.45 -20.34 -25.55
C SER A 555 -18.73 -21.48 -26.27
N MET A 556 -19.18 -22.72 -26.07
CA MET A 556 -18.65 -23.91 -26.75
C MET A 556 -18.88 -23.87 -28.26
N ILE A 557 -20.09 -23.49 -28.68
CA ILE A 557 -20.40 -23.30 -30.10
C ILE A 557 -19.51 -22.19 -30.68
N ALA A 558 -19.44 -21.03 -30.02
CA ALA A 558 -18.64 -19.90 -30.49
C ALA A 558 -17.13 -20.20 -30.62
N LEU A 559 -16.59 -21.14 -29.83
CA LEU A 559 -15.20 -21.58 -29.91
C LEU A 559 -14.94 -22.48 -31.12
N MET A 560 -15.93 -23.28 -31.53
CA MET A 560 -15.77 -24.39 -32.48
C MET A 560 -16.42 -24.15 -33.85
N ASP A 561 -17.35 -23.20 -33.93
CA ASP A 561 -18.05 -22.77 -35.15
C ASP A 561 -17.10 -22.03 -36.10
N MET A 562 -16.30 -22.81 -36.84
CA MET A 562 -15.29 -22.28 -37.77
C MET A 562 -15.93 -21.83 -39.09
N ASP A 563 -17.10 -22.37 -39.42
CA ASP A 563 -17.86 -22.03 -40.64
C ASP A 563 -18.83 -20.85 -40.44
N GLY A 564 -19.02 -20.38 -39.20
CA GLY A 564 -19.81 -19.20 -38.86
C GLY A 564 -21.32 -19.42 -38.97
N THR A 565 -21.77 -20.68 -38.92
CA THR A 565 -23.17 -21.07 -39.08
C THR A 565 -24.00 -20.88 -37.80
N GLY A 566 -23.34 -20.64 -36.66
CA GLY A 566 -23.96 -20.61 -35.33
C GLY A 566 -24.39 -21.99 -34.85
N ARG A 567 -23.88 -23.06 -35.47
CA ARG A 567 -24.17 -24.47 -35.18
C ARG A 567 -22.87 -25.28 -35.23
N LEU A 568 -22.90 -26.53 -34.78
CA LEU A 568 -21.76 -27.44 -34.88
C LEU A 568 -22.07 -28.53 -35.90
N ASN A 569 -21.17 -28.70 -36.86
CA ASN A 569 -21.16 -29.88 -37.70
C ASN A 569 -20.55 -31.09 -36.95
N LEU A 570 -20.64 -32.29 -37.52
CA LEU A 570 -20.21 -33.52 -36.85
C LEU A 570 -18.70 -33.52 -36.52
N GLN A 571 -17.87 -32.89 -37.37
CA GLN A 571 -16.43 -32.85 -37.16
C GLN A 571 -16.07 -31.87 -36.02
N GLU A 572 -16.67 -30.68 -36.02
CA GLU A 572 -16.52 -29.67 -34.95
C GLU A 572 -16.99 -30.23 -33.61
N PHE A 573 -18.16 -30.89 -33.60
CA PHE A 573 -18.69 -31.53 -32.40
C PHE A 573 -17.76 -32.63 -31.88
N ARG A 574 -17.20 -33.47 -32.76
CA ARG A 574 -16.27 -34.53 -32.35
C ARG A 574 -15.01 -33.95 -31.71
N HIS A 575 -14.49 -32.84 -32.23
CA HIS A 575 -13.33 -32.17 -31.66
C HIS A 575 -13.65 -31.58 -30.28
N LEU A 576 -14.78 -30.86 -30.16
CA LEU A 576 -15.26 -30.31 -28.88
C LEU A 576 -15.45 -31.42 -27.83
N TRP A 577 -16.08 -32.54 -28.21
CA TRP A 577 -16.36 -33.64 -27.30
C TRP A 577 -15.09 -34.28 -26.74
N ASN A 578 -14.06 -34.47 -27.58
CA ASN A 578 -12.78 -34.99 -27.14
C ASN A 578 -12.10 -34.05 -26.13
N LYS A 579 -12.18 -32.74 -26.34
CA LYS A 579 -11.67 -31.73 -25.39
C LYS A 579 -12.42 -31.77 -24.06
N ILE A 580 -13.76 -31.81 -24.09
CA ILE A 580 -14.57 -31.90 -22.88
C ILE A 580 -14.21 -33.16 -22.09
N LYS A 581 -14.04 -34.31 -22.75
CA LYS A 581 -13.61 -35.56 -22.08
C LYS A 581 -12.24 -35.44 -21.41
N GLN A 582 -11.30 -34.77 -22.05
CA GLN A 582 -9.98 -34.54 -21.45
C GLN A 582 -10.09 -33.65 -20.20
N TRP A 583 -10.80 -32.53 -20.31
CA TRP A 583 -11.02 -31.62 -19.17
C TRP A 583 -11.86 -32.26 -18.07
N GLN A 584 -12.78 -33.15 -18.41
CA GLN A 584 -13.53 -33.98 -17.46
C GLN A 584 -12.59 -34.86 -16.64
N GLY A 585 -11.63 -35.54 -17.29
CA GLY A 585 -10.63 -36.35 -16.59
C GLY A 585 -9.78 -35.54 -15.62
N ILE A 586 -9.40 -34.31 -15.99
CA ILE A 586 -8.69 -33.38 -15.10
C ILE A 586 -9.57 -32.96 -13.93
N PHE A 587 -10.82 -32.57 -14.19
CA PHE A 587 -11.75 -32.17 -13.13
C PHE A 587 -11.98 -33.32 -12.12
N GLN A 588 -12.16 -34.54 -12.60
CA GLN A 588 -12.31 -35.73 -11.76
C GLN A 588 -11.06 -36.04 -10.93
N HIS A 589 -9.86 -35.72 -11.43
CA HIS A 589 -8.62 -35.87 -10.67
C HIS A 589 -8.59 -34.99 -9.42
N TYR A 590 -9.11 -33.77 -9.51
CA TYR A 590 -9.15 -32.81 -8.40
C TYR A 590 -10.42 -32.92 -7.55
N ASN A 591 -11.54 -33.41 -8.08
CA ASN A 591 -12.78 -33.69 -7.35
C ASN A 591 -12.70 -35.05 -6.61
N ALA A 592 -11.66 -35.25 -5.79
CA ALA A 592 -11.40 -36.52 -5.11
C ALA A 592 -12.50 -36.91 -4.10
N ASP A 593 -13.18 -35.91 -3.53
CA ASP A 593 -14.29 -36.10 -2.58
C ASP A 593 -15.64 -36.39 -3.25
N GLN A 594 -15.68 -36.37 -4.59
CA GLN A 594 -16.90 -36.55 -5.39
C GLN A 594 -18.02 -35.56 -5.05
N SER A 595 -17.67 -34.38 -4.52
CA SER A 595 -18.63 -33.33 -4.19
C SER A 595 -19.33 -32.74 -5.43
N GLY A 596 -18.74 -32.96 -6.62
CA GLY A 596 -19.21 -32.39 -7.88
C GLY A 596 -18.65 -30.99 -8.13
N SER A 597 -17.70 -30.56 -7.30
CA SER A 597 -17.05 -29.26 -7.38
C SER A 597 -15.58 -29.37 -7.00
N ILE A 598 -14.74 -28.47 -7.51
CA ILE A 598 -13.34 -28.33 -7.08
C ILE A 598 -13.17 -27.03 -6.30
N ASN A 599 -12.28 -27.01 -5.32
CA ASN A 599 -11.97 -25.78 -4.60
C ASN A 599 -11.21 -24.81 -5.53
N SER A 600 -11.45 -23.51 -5.41
CA SER A 600 -10.74 -22.47 -6.16
C SER A 600 -9.21 -22.48 -5.98
N TYR A 601 -8.68 -23.03 -4.88
CA TYR A 601 -7.23 -23.23 -4.75
C TYR A 601 -6.70 -24.36 -5.65
N GLU A 602 -7.49 -25.41 -5.85
CA GLU A 602 -7.18 -26.55 -6.73
C GLU A 602 -7.38 -26.18 -8.20
N MET A 603 -8.30 -25.26 -8.48
CA MET A 603 -8.54 -24.71 -9.82
C MET A 603 -7.25 -24.24 -10.50
N ARG A 604 -6.34 -23.62 -9.75
CA ARG A 604 -5.04 -23.18 -10.28
C ARG A 604 -4.26 -24.33 -10.90
N ASN A 605 -4.24 -25.48 -10.23
CA ASN A 605 -3.52 -26.65 -10.71
C ASN A 605 -4.29 -27.34 -11.84
N ALA A 606 -5.61 -27.43 -11.74
CA ALA A 606 -6.46 -27.96 -12.80
C ALA A 606 -6.33 -27.18 -14.13
N VAL A 607 -6.26 -25.85 -14.07
CA VAL A 607 -6.06 -24.99 -15.25
C VAL A 607 -4.66 -25.16 -15.85
N ASN A 608 -3.63 -25.30 -15.00
CA ASN A 608 -2.27 -25.61 -15.45
C ASN A 608 -2.20 -26.98 -16.15
N ASP A 609 -2.84 -28.01 -15.59
CA ASP A 609 -2.90 -29.36 -16.16
C ASP A 609 -3.73 -29.40 -17.46
N ALA A 610 -4.71 -28.49 -17.59
CA ALA A 610 -5.45 -28.27 -18.84
C ALA A 610 -4.61 -27.55 -19.92
N GLY A 611 -3.37 -27.15 -19.60
CA GLY A 611 -2.41 -26.58 -20.54
C GLY A 611 -2.33 -25.05 -20.50
N PHE A 612 -3.07 -24.38 -19.62
CA PHE A 612 -3.07 -22.92 -19.51
C PHE A 612 -2.17 -22.45 -18.37
N ARG A 613 -1.12 -21.69 -18.70
CA ARG A 613 -0.22 -21.10 -17.70
C ARG A 613 -0.54 -19.64 -17.52
N LEU A 614 -1.23 -19.29 -16.43
CA LEU A 614 -1.73 -17.93 -16.21
C LEU A 614 -0.98 -17.21 -15.08
N ASN A 615 -0.95 -15.88 -15.11
CA ASN A 615 -0.43 -15.10 -13.98
C ASN A 615 -1.45 -15.05 -12.82
N ASN A 616 -1.02 -14.59 -11.64
CA ASN A 616 -1.91 -14.51 -10.45
C ASN A 616 -3.17 -13.67 -10.69
N GLN A 617 -3.07 -12.61 -11.49
CA GLN A 617 -4.20 -11.74 -11.79
C GLN A 617 -5.30 -12.47 -12.57
N LEU A 618 -4.92 -13.27 -13.56
CA LEU A 618 -5.87 -14.06 -14.33
C LEU A 618 -6.52 -15.15 -13.45
N TYR A 619 -5.76 -15.76 -12.54
CA TYR A 619 -6.34 -16.69 -11.56
C TYR A 619 -7.32 -16.02 -10.60
N ASP A 620 -7.03 -14.80 -10.15
CA ASP A 620 -7.96 -13.99 -9.36
C ASP A 620 -9.25 -13.73 -10.15
N ILE A 621 -9.16 -13.31 -11.43
CA ILE A 621 -10.33 -13.07 -12.31
C ILE A 621 -11.17 -14.34 -12.48
N ILE A 622 -10.52 -15.48 -12.73
CA ILE A 622 -11.20 -16.76 -12.90
C ILE A 622 -11.96 -17.13 -11.63
N THR A 623 -11.29 -17.03 -10.47
CA THR A 623 -11.93 -17.34 -9.19
C THR A 623 -13.11 -16.44 -8.93
N MET A 624 -12.95 -15.12 -9.12
CA MET A 624 -14.03 -14.15 -8.89
C MET A 624 -15.23 -14.32 -9.83
N ARG A 625 -15.01 -14.87 -11.04
CA ARG A 625 -16.06 -15.03 -12.06
C ARG A 625 -16.77 -16.38 -11.99
N TYR A 626 -16.04 -17.46 -11.71
CA TYR A 626 -16.52 -18.83 -11.85
C TYR A 626 -16.68 -19.57 -10.52
N ALA A 627 -16.11 -19.09 -9.41
CA ALA A 627 -16.34 -19.69 -8.10
C ALA A 627 -17.63 -19.19 -7.45
N ASN A 628 -18.31 -20.09 -6.75
CA ASN A 628 -19.51 -19.77 -5.97
C ASN A 628 -19.15 -19.11 -4.61
N GLU A 629 -20.16 -18.81 -3.78
CA GLU A 629 -19.97 -18.15 -2.48
C GLU A 629 -19.13 -18.98 -1.49
N SER A 630 -19.09 -20.30 -1.69
CA SER A 630 -18.28 -21.24 -0.93
C SER A 630 -16.87 -21.42 -1.50
N MET A 631 -16.48 -20.65 -2.53
CA MET A 631 -15.20 -20.76 -3.23
C MET A 631 -15.00 -22.09 -3.96
N ASN A 632 -16.09 -22.72 -4.39
CA ASN A 632 -16.06 -23.94 -5.19
C ASN A 632 -16.48 -23.64 -6.63
N ILE A 633 -15.92 -24.40 -7.57
CA ILE A 633 -16.20 -24.32 -9.00
C ILE A 633 -16.81 -25.65 -9.43
N ASP A 634 -18.03 -25.61 -9.94
CA ASP A 634 -18.69 -26.79 -10.51
C ASP A 634 -18.16 -27.10 -11.92
N PHE A 635 -18.55 -28.27 -12.44
CA PHE A 635 -18.06 -28.73 -13.73
C PHE A 635 -18.47 -27.82 -14.91
N ASP A 636 -19.70 -27.28 -14.89
CA ASP A 636 -20.18 -26.36 -15.93
C ASP A 636 -19.33 -25.08 -15.97
N SER A 637 -19.07 -24.48 -14.80
CA SER A 637 -18.25 -23.28 -14.67
C SER A 637 -16.79 -23.53 -15.03
N PHE A 638 -16.25 -24.71 -14.69
CA PHE A 638 -14.91 -25.13 -15.07
C PHE A 638 -14.75 -25.21 -16.60
N ILE A 639 -15.67 -25.89 -17.28
CA ILE A 639 -15.66 -26.03 -18.75
C ILE A 639 -15.89 -24.67 -19.42
N SER A 640 -16.85 -23.88 -18.92
CA SER A 640 -17.09 -22.52 -19.44
C SER A 640 -15.85 -21.65 -19.35
N CYS A 641 -15.07 -21.77 -18.27
CA CYS A 641 -13.82 -21.03 -18.10
C CYS A 641 -12.78 -21.44 -19.14
N LEU A 642 -12.51 -22.75 -19.30
CA LEU A 642 -11.49 -23.25 -20.23
C LEU A 642 -11.84 -22.94 -21.70
N VAL A 643 -13.11 -23.08 -22.07
CA VAL A 643 -13.61 -22.73 -23.42
C VAL A 643 -13.35 -21.25 -23.72
N ARG A 644 -13.64 -20.36 -22.76
CA ARG A 644 -13.43 -18.92 -22.93
C ARG A 644 -11.96 -18.55 -22.97
N LEU A 645 -11.13 -19.16 -22.13
CA LEU A 645 -9.68 -18.99 -22.19
C LEU A 645 -9.16 -19.40 -23.56
N GLU A 646 -9.50 -20.58 -24.04
CA GLU A 646 -9.06 -21.07 -25.36
C GLU A 646 -9.49 -20.12 -26.49
N ALA A 647 -10.74 -19.63 -26.45
CA ALA A 647 -11.24 -18.68 -27.44
C ALA A 647 -10.41 -17.38 -27.46
N MET A 648 -10.06 -16.85 -26.27
CA MET A 648 -9.27 -15.63 -26.14
C MET A 648 -7.83 -15.83 -26.63
N PHE A 649 -7.18 -16.95 -26.32
CA PHE A 649 -5.84 -17.26 -26.82
C PHE A 649 -5.81 -17.41 -28.35
N ARG A 650 -6.76 -18.16 -28.93
CA ARG A 650 -6.88 -18.32 -30.38
C ARG A 650 -7.14 -16.98 -31.07
N ALA A 651 -8.04 -16.16 -30.53
CA ALA A 651 -8.33 -14.84 -31.07
C ALA A 651 -7.08 -13.94 -31.04
N PHE A 652 -6.37 -13.89 -29.90
CA PHE A 652 -5.15 -13.10 -29.78
C PHE A 652 -4.10 -13.53 -30.82
N GLN A 653 -3.83 -14.83 -30.92
CA GLN A 653 -2.88 -15.39 -31.89
C GLN A 653 -3.28 -15.09 -33.34
N ALA A 654 -4.57 -15.12 -33.66
CA ALA A 654 -5.05 -14.79 -35.00
C ALA A 654 -4.86 -13.30 -35.37
N PHE A 655 -4.87 -12.41 -34.37
CA PHE A 655 -4.68 -10.97 -34.57
C PHE A 655 -3.22 -10.51 -34.44
N ASP A 656 -2.37 -11.24 -33.70
CA ASP A 656 -0.93 -10.98 -33.52
C ASP A 656 -0.11 -11.53 -34.68
N GLN A 657 -0.28 -10.96 -35.87
CA GLN A 657 0.30 -11.49 -37.12
C GLN A 657 1.82 -11.31 -37.20
N ASP A 658 2.38 -10.32 -36.51
CA ASP A 658 3.82 -10.02 -36.46
C ASP A 658 4.52 -10.66 -35.25
N GLY A 659 3.76 -11.23 -34.31
CA GLY A 659 4.29 -11.95 -33.16
C GLY A 659 5.00 -11.02 -32.17
N ASP A 660 4.66 -9.74 -32.18
CA ASP A 660 5.25 -8.74 -31.28
C ASP A 660 4.59 -8.78 -29.87
N GLY A 661 3.54 -9.59 -29.71
CA GLY A 661 2.81 -9.76 -28.47
C GLY A 661 1.82 -8.62 -28.19
N THR A 662 1.45 -7.83 -29.21
CA THR A 662 0.53 -6.69 -29.10
C THR A 662 -0.48 -6.66 -30.25
N ILE A 663 -1.78 -6.77 -29.93
CA ILE A 663 -2.85 -6.62 -30.93
C ILE A 663 -3.41 -5.19 -30.96
N ARG A 664 -3.78 -4.70 -32.15
CA ARG A 664 -4.46 -3.40 -32.33
C ARG A 664 -5.87 -3.63 -32.88
N LEU A 665 -6.87 -3.18 -32.13
CA LEU A 665 -8.28 -3.31 -32.49
C LEU A 665 -8.95 -1.93 -32.45
N SER A 666 -9.76 -1.62 -33.46
CA SER A 666 -10.66 -0.47 -33.45
C SER A 666 -11.84 -0.70 -32.49
N VAL A 667 -12.49 0.40 -32.07
CA VAL A 667 -13.70 0.34 -31.23
C VAL A 667 -14.81 -0.50 -31.88
N LEU A 668 -14.89 -0.49 -33.22
CA LEU A 668 -15.86 -1.28 -33.97
C LEU A 668 -15.54 -2.77 -33.91
N GLU A 669 -14.28 -3.17 -34.04
CA GLU A 669 -13.84 -4.57 -33.93
C GLU A 669 -14.05 -5.11 -32.52
N VAL A 670 -13.76 -4.32 -31.48
CA VAL A 670 -14.06 -4.67 -30.08
C VAL A 670 -15.56 -4.88 -29.86
N ARG A 671 -16.41 -4.01 -30.44
CA ARG A 671 -17.88 -4.14 -30.35
C ARG A 671 -18.41 -5.33 -31.14
N GLN A 672 -17.84 -5.64 -32.30
CA GLN A 672 -18.26 -6.78 -33.13
C GLN A 672 -17.85 -8.12 -32.52
N HIS A 673 -16.65 -8.21 -31.93
CA HIS A 673 -16.20 -9.42 -31.23
C HIS A 673 -17.04 -9.71 -29.98
N ASN A 674 -17.38 -8.68 -29.19
CA ASN A 674 -18.32 -8.82 -28.06
C ASN A 674 -19.74 -9.25 -28.49
N LYS A 675 -20.19 -8.84 -29.68
CA LYS A 675 -21.48 -9.28 -30.25
C LYS A 675 -21.46 -10.74 -30.69
N LYS A 676 -20.36 -11.26 -31.24
CA LYS A 676 -20.24 -12.69 -31.59
C LYS A 676 -20.30 -13.60 -30.35
N LEU A 677 -19.73 -13.17 -29.23
CA LEU A 677 -19.81 -13.87 -27.94
C LEU A 677 -21.19 -13.81 -27.27
N THR A 678 -22.06 -12.88 -27.67
CA THR A 678 -23.37 -12.62 -27.05
C THR A 678 -24.57 -12.85 -27.97
N HIS A 679 -24.34 -13.24 -29.23
CA HIS A 679 -25.41 -13.42 -30.21
C HIS A 679 -26.34 -14.56 -29.77
N LYS A 680 -27.65 -14.27 -29.64
CA LYS A 680 -28.70 -15.27 -29.48
C LYS A 680 -28.92 -15.95 -30.83
N PRO A 681 -28.66 -17.26 -30.99
CA PRO A 681 -29.19 -17.99 -32.13
C PRO A 681 -30.66 -18.30 -31.83
N GLN A 682 -31.54 -18.06 -32.80
CA GLN A 682 -32.89 -18.62 -32.76
C GLN A 682 -32.76 -20.13 -32.95
N PHE A 683 -33.08 -20.91 -31.91
CA PHE A 683 -33.20 -22.36 -32.03
C PHE A 683 -34.67 -22.76 -32.03
N THR A 684 -35.07 -23.45 -33.10
CA THR A 684 -36.09 -24.50 -33.01
C THR A 684 -35.51 -25.68 -32.24
N ASN A 685 -36.26 -26.10 -31.21
CA ASN A 685 -35.99 -27.18 -30.26
C ASN A 685 -35.12 -28.33 -30.78
N LEU A 686 -33.96 -28.53 -30.13
CA LEU A 686 -33.39 -29.86 -29.95
C LEU A 686 -33.08 -30.04 -28.48
N VAL A 687 -33.79 -30.99 -27.88
CA VAL A 687 -33.75 -31.35 -26.48
C VAL A 687 -32.49 -32.20 -26.24
N LEU A 688 -31.51 -31.63 -25.52
CA LEU A 688 -30.40 -32.37 -24.89
C LEU A 688 -30.74 -32.52 -23.40
N THR A 689 -31.59 -33.49 -23.06
CA THR A 689 -31.94 -33.80 -21.65
C THR A 689 -31.32 -35.09 -21.12
N HIS A 690 -30.38 -35.73 -21.83
CA HIS A 690 -29.61 -36.86 -21.29
C HIS A 690 -28.21 -36.90 -21.90
N LEU A 691 -27.27 -36.16 -21.28
CA LEU A 691 -25.83 -36.34 -21.41
C LEU A 691 -25.15 -35.99 -20.08
#